data_AF-A0A364MWD4-F1
#
_entry.id   AF-A0A364MWD4-F1
#
_cell.length_a   1.000
_cell.length_b   1.000
_cell.length_c   1.000
_cell.angle_alpha   90.00
_cell.angle_beta   90.00
_cell.angle_gamma   90.00
#
_symmetry.space_group_name_H-M   'P 1'
#
loop_
_entity.id
_entity.type
_entity.pdbx_description
1 polymer ?
#
loop_
_entity_poly.entity_id
_entity_poly.type
_entity_poly.pdbx_seq_one_letter_code
_entity_poly.pdbx_strand_id
1 'polypeptide(L)'
;MGFDYALVHLKYTIPPAVLLTWLYRPFFTKLDAYKVIYLVLVAVISTIPWDSYLIRVGIWSYPSHVIIGPKLYDIPLEEVFFFVVQTYNTSLLYLLLSRPTFQPVYLRIESGASRNPWRYTKLAGQVFLLGVIAWGWRCIKDNSMGTYTGLILIWAGPFLLLLWSLAYQFILTLPLTNTALPILLPTLYLWIVDTLALRRGTWVINTGTKYGVHVWEGLEIEEALFFFVTNALIVCGQLAFDNALVILYTFPHLFTDPSLLPSPVLLMRALLTPTSKYDAAQLKGLDEAVHRLKRKSRSFYLASATFPGPLRADLLLLYSFCRVADDLVDNASDANEAKVWIAKLRKFLNNVYSEKVGQPKVHAQICEDFPLGTQSAFLQLPTAKLSLRPLEDLVHGFEMDLAFDIAPLIKTSEDLRVYSERVAGTVAQMCIELIFYWYPSTLSTEEQRKIVAAGNNMGVALQYVNISRDIEVDAKIGRVYLPLEWLSEAGLSYDDVLKRPNQARIEALRKRLLNDAFSLYETTKDAIERLPVEARGPIRVAVESYMEIGRVLKQDNFKRNPRLQPYEFWSLMADATVIVQHLASVIIFCCCFVAIIHGRVSPVAVVGWASLCTVLAWFLWDHWMGQEFKTNASVPLAPPPATSEAVPGASSTLSPRAKQRLATAKSAVLIYAALLGLSPILKSLTQSTTSDSIWALSTWLLMMNVAFFDYSAGADAQLPASISTNSAMMASAVLASRLPSTTHVFSLTLFSIEIYGLFPIFRRQLRARSPWGHLALTVTLVTCAWGGLFVTLTGNGRGTFMAGAILGGILTILSMGICSWWLIGLQKYKNEIHGPWDPARPIIRRHWD
;
A
#
# COMPACT_ATOMS: atom_id res chain seq x y z
N MET A 1 -16.24 2.66 41.91
CA MET A 1 -14.77 2.84 41.94
C MET A 1 -14.39 3.69 40.75
N GLY A 2 -13.59 4.74 40.92
CA GLY A 2 -13.19 5.66 39.84
C GLY A 2 -12.10 5.13 38.92
N PHE A 3 -12.37 4.02 38.25
CA PHE A 3 -11.45 3.44 37.27
C PHE A 3 -11.94 3.58 35.83
N ASP A 4 -13.07 4.23 35.60
CA ASP A 4 -13.70 4.26 34.28
C ASP A 4 -12.80 4.92 33.24
N TYR A 5 -12.10 6.02 33.59
CA TYR A 5 -11.17 6.63 32.64
C TYR A 5 -9.92 5.73 32.41
N ALA A 6 -9.35 5.17 33.47
CA ALA A 6 -8.25 4.21 33.34
C ALA A 6 -8.62 2.97 32.49
N LEU A 7 -9.88 2.52 32.56
CA LEU A 7 -10.42 1.43 31.75
C LEU A 7 -10.53 1.80 30.26
N VAL A 8 -10.78 3.07 29.93
CA VAL A 8 -10.71 3.55 28.54
C VAL A 8 -9.29 3.34 28.00
N HIS A 9 -8.27 3.72 28.76
CA HIS A 9 -6.88 3.51 28.32
C HIS A 9 -6.53 2.03 28.14
N LEU A 10 -6.87 1.20 29.14
CA LEU A 10 -6.59 -0.23 29.11
C LEU A 10 -7.25 -0.93 27.91
N LYS A 11 -8.44 -0.48 27.49
CA LYS A 11 -9.19 -1.07 26.37
C LYS A 11 -8.81 -0.49 25.02
N TYR A 12 -8.49 0.80 24.95
CA TYR A 12 -8.45 1.50 23.67
C TYR A 12 -7.13 2.21 23.36
N THR A 13 -6.38 2.74 24.32
CA THR A 13 -5.13 3.47 23.98
C THR A 13 -3.88 2.63 24.17
N ILE A 14 -3.85 1.76 25.18
CA ILE A 14 -2.71 0.87 25.48
C ILE A 14 -2.60 -0.28 24.46
N PRO A 15 -3.68 -0.97 24.03
CA PRO A 15 -3.52 -2.07 23.08
C PRO A 15 -2.92 -1.66 21.72
N PRO A 16 -3.33 -0.53 21.10
CA PRO A 16 -2.63 0.00 19.93
C PRO A 16 -1.16 0.33 20.20
N ALA A 17 -0.83 0.88 21.38
CA ALA A 17 0.56 1.17 21.75
C ALA A 17 1.39 -0.10 21.78
N VAL A 18 0.92 -1.15 22.47
CA VAL A 18 1.60 -2.44 22.54
C VAL A 18 1.76 -3.06 21.15
N LEU A 19 0.70 -3.04 20.33
CA LEU A 19 0.72 -3.58 18.97
C LEU A 19 1.72 -2.82 18.08
N LEU A 20 1.68 -1.50 18.07
CA LEU A 20 2.57 -0.66 17.27
C LEU A 20 4.03 -0.80 17.74
N THR A 21 4.27 -0.86 19.06
CA THR A 21 5.60 -1.13 19.61
C THR A 21 6.10 -2.49 19.14
N TRP A 22 5.27 -3.54 19.22
CA TRP A 22 5.65 -4.87 18.77
C TRP A 22 5.98 -4.91 17.26
N LEU A 23 5.14 -4.29 16.43
CA LEU A 23 5.36 -4.21 14.98
C LEU A 23 6.62 -3.42 14.60
N TYR A 24 6.89 -2.31 15.30
CA TYR A 24 8.02 -1.43 14.97
C TYR A 24 9.32 -1.80 15.70
N ARG A 25 9.27 -2.64 16.73
CA ARG A 25 10.42 -3.07 17.55
C ARG A 25 11.66 -3.48 16.75
N PRO A 26 11.56 -4.25 15.63
CA PRO A 26 12.75 -4.65 14.86
C PRO A 26 13.52 -3.47 14.24
N PHE A 27 12.88 -2.32 14.09
CA PHE A 27 13.42 -1.14 13.42
C PHE A 27 13.66 0.04 14.37
N PHE A 28 13.32 -0.13 15.66
CA PHE A 28 13.35 0.95 16.64
C PHE A 28 14.80 1.32 16.99
N THR A 29 15.17 2.56 16.66
CA THR A 29 16.52 3.08 16.91
C THR A 29 16.55 4.04 18.10
N LYS A 30 17.75 4.34 18.62
CA LYS A 30 17.94 5.38 19.64
C LYS A 30 17.46 6.77 19.16
N LEU A 31 17.63 7.05 17.87
CA LEU A 31 17.15 8.29 17.24
C LEU A 31 15.61 8.33 17.23
N ASP A 32 14.95 7.22 16.95
CA ASP A 32 13.49 7.14 17.01
C ASP A 32 12.98 7.33 18.44
N ALA A 33 13.64 6.72 19.43
CA ALA A 33 13.33 6.94 20.84
C ALA A 33 13.50 8.42 21.23
N TYR A 34 14.60 9.05 20.80
CA TYR A 34 14.85 10.47 21.03
C TYR A 34 13.75 11.36 20.44
N LYS A 35 13.33 11.11 19.18
CA LYS A 35 12.22 11.84 18.54
C LYS A 35 10.91 11.70 19.31
N VAL A 36 10.54 10.48 19.66
CA VAL A 36 9.28 10.19 20.36
C VAL A 36 9.27 10.84 21.74
N ILE A 37 10.37 10.71 22.51
CA ILE A 37 10.50 11.35 23.83
C ILE A 37 10.44 12.88 23.68
N TYR A 38 11.15 13.45 22.71
CA TYR A 38 11.14 14.88 22.45
C TYR A 38 9.71 15.39 22.18
N LEU A 39 8.95 14.72 21.32
CA LEU A 39 7.58 15.11 21.02
C LEU A 39 6.61 14.91 22.18
N VAL A 40 6.77 13.84 22.96
CA VAL A 40 6.00 13.64 24.20
C VAL A 40 6.25 14.78 25.19
N LEU A 41 7.51 15.18 25.38
CA LEU A 41 7.85 16.31 26.25
C LEU A 41 7.22 17.62 25.76
N VAL A 42 7.31 17.91 24.46
CA VAL A 42 6.70 19.10 23.87
C VAL A 42 5.17 19.06 24.03
N ALA A 43 4.53 17.92 23.77
CA ALA A 43 3.09 17.76 23.91
C ALA A 43 2.63 17.98 25.36
N VAL A 44 3.27 17.33 26.34
CA VAL A 44 2.91 17.47 27.76
C VAL A 44 3.11 18.90 28.24
N ILE A 45 4.28 19.51 27.98
CA ILE A 45 4.59 20.87 28.46
C ILE A 45 3.66 21.92 27.83
N SER A 46 3.34 21.79 26.54
CA SER A 46 2.47 22.74 25.85
C SER A 46 0.98 22.58 26.15
N THR A 47 0.54 21.39 26.55
CA THR A 47 -0.89 21.10 26.79
C THR A 47 -1.30 21.42 28.23
N ILE A 48 -0.45 21.17 29.22
CA ILE A 48 -0.77 21.37 30.65
C ILE A 48 -1.39 22.76 30.95
N PRO A 49 -0.81 23.90 30.49
CA PRO A 49 -1.38 25.21 30.82
C PRO A 49 -2.77 25.44 30.22
N TRP A 50 -2.99 24.93 29.00
CA TRP A 50 -4.25 25.05 28.28
C TRP A 50 -5.34 24.19 28.92
N ASP A 51 -5.01 22.95 29.23
CA ASP A 51 -5.95 21.99 29.79
C ASP A 51 -6.37 22.37 31.22
N SER A 52 -5.41 22.79 32.04
CA SER A 52 -5.65 23.33 33.37
C SER A 52 -6.61 24.54 33.32
N TYR A 53 -6.47 25.42 32.32
CA TYR A 53 -7.36 26.55 32.13
C TYR A 53 -8.79 26.11 31.77
N LEU A 54 -8.96 25.14 30.86
CA LEU A 54 -10.28 24.60 30.50
C LEU A 54 -11.02 24.02 31.70
N ILE A 55 -10.30 23.32 32.59
CA ILE A 55 -10.86 22.74 33.80
C ILE A 55 -11.28 23.85 34.79
N ARG A 56 -10.45 24.87 35.00
CA ARG A 56 -10.74 25.98 35.93
C ARG A 56 -11.92 26.84 35.51
N VAL A 57 -12.13 27.02 34.22
CA VAL A 57 -13.25 27.80 33.68
C VAL A 57 -14.52 26.95 33.55
N GLY A 58 -14.46 25.65 33.90
CA GLY A 58 -15.61 24.76 33.86
C GLY A 58 -16.08 24.43 32.44
N ILE A 59 -15.18 24.56 31.45
CA ILE A 59 -15.43 24.08 30.09
C ILE A 59 -15.30 22.56 30.08
N TRP A 60 -14.26 22.04 30.73
CA TRP A 60 -14.03 20.61 30.89
C TRP A 60 -14.20 20.20 32.36
N SER A 61 -14.88 19.09 32.61
CA SER A 61 -15.02 18.54 33.96
C SER A 61 -14.89 17.02 33.96
N TYR A 62 -14.28 16.51 35.03
CA TYR A 62 -14.09 15.09 35.29
C TYR A 62 -14.81 14.71 36.59
N PRO A 63 -15.85 13.85 36.53
CA PRO A 63 -16.53 13.42 37.74
C PRO A 63 -15.57 12.66 38.65
N SER A 64 -15.56 13.00 39.95
CA SER A 64 -14.63 12.40 40.93
C SER A 64 -14.77 10.89 41.08
N HIS A 65 -15.92 10.33 40.71
CA HIS A 65 -16.20 8.89 40.78
C HIS A 65 -15.71 8.10 39.55
N VAL A 66 -15.11 8.77 38.54
CA VAL A 66 -14.63 8.18 37.28
C VAL A 66 -13.10 8.15 37.22
N ILE A 67 -12.43 9.03 37.96
CA ILE A 67 -10.96 9.18 38.03
C ILE A 67 -10.38 8.53 39.29
N ILE A 68 -9.10 8.12 39.21
CA ILE A 68 -8.35 7.44 40.27
C ILE A 68 -8.04 8.38 41.44
N GLY A 69 -7.94 9.70 41.19
CA GLY A 69 -7.86 10.73 42.23
C GLY A 69 -6.67 11.70 42.14
N PRO A 70 -5.43 11.27 41.81
CA PRO A 70 -4.30 12.19 41.71
C PRO A 70 -4.45 13.16 40.52
N LYS A 71 -4.06 14.42 40.75
CA LYS A 71 -4.12 15.50 39.74
C LYS A 71 -2.80 16.26 39.65
N LEU A 72 -2.47 16.73 38.46
CA LEU A 72 -1.35 17.62 38.16
C LEU A 72 -1.92 18.94 37.61
N TYR A 73 -1.79 20.06 38.35
CA TYR A 73 -2.39 21.35 37.98
C TYR A 73 -3.89 21.25 37.60
N ASP A 74 -4.69 20.58 38.43
CA ASP A 74 -6.14 20.32 38.25
C ASP A 74 -6.50 19.23 37.22
N ILE A 75 -5.53 18.74 36.44
CA ILE A 75 -5.70 17.71 35.40
C ILE A 75 -5.53 16.31 36.01
N PRO A 76 -6.48 15.37 35.82
CA PRO A 76 -6.30 13.97 36.25
C PRO A 76 -5.05 13.32 35.63
N LEU A 77 -4.36 12.45 36.35
CA LEU A 77 -3.18 11.76 35.80
C LEU A 77 -3.50 10.92 34.56
N GLU A 78 -4.72 10.42 34.44
CA GLU A 78 -5.22 9.71 33.27
C GLU A 78 -5.21 10.59 32.02
N GLU A 79 -5.59 11.86 32.15
CA GLU A 79 -5.53 12.82 31.05
C GLU A 79 -4.08 13.17 30.68
N VAL A 80 -3.20 13.32 31.68
CA VAL A 80 -1.76 13.48 31.42
C VAL A 80 -1.19 12.26 30.69
N PHE A 81 -1.63 11.06 31.07
CA PHE A 81 -1.29 9.82 30.38
C PHE A 81 -1.86 9.79 28.95
N PHE A 82 -3.05 10.34 28.72
CA PHE A 82 -3.63 10.48 27.39
C PHE A 82 -2.69 11.28 26.45
N PHE A 83 -2.16 12.42 26.90
CA PHE A 83 -1.20 13.21 26.12
C PHE A 83 0.01 12.39 25.69
N VAL A 84 0.52 11.57 26.60
CA VAL A 84 1.68 10.68 26.36
C VAL A 84 1.33 9.57 25.38
N VAL A 85 0.27 8.81 25.64
CA VAL A 85 -0.07 7.62 24.86
C VAL A 85 -0.58 7.97 23.46
N GLN A 86 -1.31 9.08 23.29
CA GLN A 86 -1.70 9.58 21.97
C GLN A 86 -0.45 9.95 21.16
N THR A 87 0.43 10.77 21.74
CA THR A 87 1.66 11.21 21.06
C THR A 87 2.54 10.03 20.68
N TYR A 88 2.65 9.04 21.57
CA TYR A 88 3.37 7.80 21.33
C TYR A 88 2.77 6.98 20.18
N ASN A 89 1.46 6.72 20.21
CA ASN A 89 0.76 5.95 19.18
C ASN A 89 0.88 6.57 17.79
N THR A 90 0.56 7.86 17.69
CA THR A 90 0.62 8.61 16.42
C THR A 90 2.05 8.69 15.90
N SER A 91 3.04 8.86 16.79
CA SER A 91 4.46 8.83 16.42
C SER A 91 4.92 7.47 15.90
N LEU A 92 4.54 6.36 16.57
CA LEU A 92 4.91 5.03 16.11
C LEU A 92 4.24 4.68 14.77
N LEU A 93 2.98 5.04 14.58
CA LEU A 93 2.29 4.85 13.31
C LEU A 93 2.98 5.67 12.20
N TYR A 94 3.34 6.92 12.46
CA TYR A 94 4.11 7.76 11.54
C TYR A 94 5.44 7.11 11.16
N LEU A 95 6.21 6.62 12.13
CA LEU A 95 7.50 5.97 11.90
C LEU A 95 7.36 4.71 11.05
N LEU A 96 6.33 3.89 11.33
CA LEU A 96 6.04 2.69 10.57
C LEU A 96 5.69 3.00 9.11
N LEU A 97 4.81 3.99 8.89
CA LEU A 97 4.37 4.39 7.55
C LEU A 97 5.47 5.11 6.76
N SER A 98 6.37 5.84 7.44
CA SER A 98 7.42 6.63 6.79
C SER A 98 8.67 5.82 6.45
N ARG A 99 8.87 4.64 7.06
CA ARG A 99 10.10 3.84 6.92
C ARG A 99 10.48 3.48 5.47
N PRO A 100 9.56 3.08 4.59
CA PRO A 100 9.89 2.79 3.18
C PRO A 100 10.43 4.00 2.42
N THR A 101 10.02 5.21 2.81
CA THR A 101 10.31 6.46 2.11
C THR A 101 11.73 6.92 2.39
N PHE A 102 12.55 7.06 1.34
CA PHE A 102 13.86 7.72 1.44
C PHE A 102 13.68 9.24 1.32
N GLN A 103 13.56 9.90 2.46
CA GLN A 103 13.19 11.30 2.58
C GLN A 103 14.13 12.33 1.88
N PRO A 104 15.47 12.14 1.80
CA PRO A 104 16.35 13.12 1.16
C PRO A 104 15.98 13.52 -0.28
N VAL A 105 15.38 12.59 -1.03
CA VAL A 105 14.93 12.81 -2.42
C VAL A 105 13.76 13.80 -2.52
N TYR A 106 13.10 14.11 -1.40
CA TYR A 106 11.96 15.03 -1.35
C TYR A 106 12.34 16.46 -0.98
N LEU A 107 13.62 16.73 -0.69
CA LEU A 107 14.12 18.10 -0.60
C LEU A 107 14.04 18.80 -1.96
N ARG A 108 13.78 20.10 -1.95
CA ARG A 108 13.66 20.94 -3.14
C ARG A 108 14.49 22.22 -2.98
N ILE A 109 15.05 22.68 -4.08
CA ILE A 109 15.78 23.93 -4.15
C ILE A 109 14.84 25.00 -4.71
N GLU A 110 14.73 26.13 -4.03
CA GLU A 110 14.00 27.27 -4.58
C GLU A 110 14.85 27.94 -5.67
N SER A 111 14.42 27.84 -6.94
CA SER A 111 15.04 28.59 -8.02
C SER A 111 14.78 30.08 -7.82
N GLY A 112 15.80 30.95 -7.96
CA GLY A 112 15.69 32.40 -7.87
C GLY A 112 14.89 33.09 -8.99
N ALA A 113 14.10 32.34 -9.77
CA ALA A 113 13.26 32.90 -10.82
C ALA A 113 12.16 33.81 -10.23
N SER A 114 11.86 34.91 -10.92
CA SER A 114 10.96 35.99 -10.51
C SER A 114 9.52 35.53 -10.11
N ARG A 115 9.11 34.30 -10.47
CA ARG A 115 7.86 33.66 -10.05
C ARG A 115 8.13 32.30 -9.42
N ASN A 116 8.54 32.28 -8.15
CA ASN A 116 8.68 31.03 -7.39
C ASN A 116 7.31 30.60 -6.82
N PRO A 117 6.68 29.51 -7.31
CA PRO A 117 5.38 29.04 -6.81
C PRO A 117 5.43 28.67 -5.32
N TRP A 118 6.59 28.21 -4.82
CA TRP A 118 6.76 27.80 -3.42
C TRP A 118 6.57 28.96 -2.43
N ARG A 119 6.98 30.18 -2.82
CA ARG A 119 6.78 31.37 -1.99
C ARG A 119 5.29 31.67 -1.79
N TYR A 120 4.50 31.54 -2.86
CA TYR A 120 3.05 31.76 -2.79
C TYR A 120 2.35 30.66 -2.00
N THR A 121 2.75 29.39 -2.16
CA THR A 121 2.19 28.30 -1.35
C THR A 121 2.51 28.46 0.14
N LYS A 122 3.74 28.87 0.47
CA LYS A 122 4.13 29.18 1.85
C LYS A 122 3.23 30.26 2.42
N LEU A 123 3.14 31.40 1.72
CA LEU A 123 2.38 32.56 2.15
C LEU A 123 0.88 32.24 2.27
N ALA A 124 0.32 31.49 1.32
CA ALA A 124 -1.07 31.06 1.35
C ALA A 124 -1.39 30.26 2.62
N GLY A 125 -0.55 29.29 2.98
CA GLY A 125 -0.72 28.54 4.22
C GLY A 125 -0.51 29.39 5.48
N GLN A 126 0.43 30.34 5.46
CA GLN A 126 0.61 31.29 6.57
C GLN A 126 -0.61 32.20 6.77
N VAL A 127 -1.13 32.77 5.69
CA VAL A 127 -2.34 33.62 5.71
C VAL A 127 -3.55 32.81 6.17
N PHE A 128 -3.71 31.58 5.69
CA PHE A 128 -4.77 30.69 6.14
C PHE A 128 -4.68 30.42 7.66
N LEU A 129 -3.50 30.04 8.17
CA LEU A 129 -3.31 29.75 9.60
C LEU A 129 -3.45 31.01 10.47
N LEU A 130 -2.99 32.18 10.00
CA LEU A 130 -3.26 33.45 10.67
C LEU A 130 -4.76 33.78 10.70
N GLY A 131 -5.48 33.49 9.63
CA GLY A 131 -6.94 33.60 9.59
C GLY A 131 -7.63 32.68 10.59
N VAL A 132 -7.16 31.43 10.73
CA VAL A 132 -7.64 30.46 11.73
C VAL A 132 -7.40 30.96 13.16
N ILE A 133 -6.22 31.53 13.45
CA ILE A 133 -5.91 32.12 14.75
C ILE A 133 -6.79 33.35 15.03
N ALA A 134 -6.95 34.24 14.05
CA ALA A 134 -7.80 35.42 14.18
C ALA A 134 -9.28 35.04 14.39
N TRP A 135 -9.75 33.99 13.70
CA TRP A 135 -11.07 33.41 13.91
C TRP A 135 -11.20 32.85 15.33
N GLY A 136 -10.20 32.12 15.81
CA GLY A 136 -10.17 31.63 17.19
C GLY A 136 -10.29 32.75 18.22
N TRP A 137 -9.55 33.86 18.03
CA TRP A 137 -9.64 35.05 18.87
C TRP A 137 -11.04 35.66 18.88
N ARG A 138 -11.71 35.71 17.72
CA ARG A 138 -13.09 36.18 17.62
C ARG A 138 -14.03 35.31 18.43
N CYS A 139 -13.91 33.98 18.32
CA CYS A 139 -14.75 33.03 19.06
C CYS A 139 -14.62 33.17 20.59
N ILE A 140 -13.43 33.50 21.11
CA ILE A 140 -13.23 33.68 22.56
C ILE A 140 -13.76 35.04 23.05
N LYS A 141 -13.61 36.10 22.24
CA LYS A 141 -13.97 37.46 22.65
C LYS A 141 -15.45 37.59 23.06
N ASP A 142 -16.32 36.82 22.41
CA ASP A 142 -17.76 36.87 22.63
C ASP A 142 -18.21 36.05 23.87
N ASN A 143 -17.29 35.35 24.56
CA ASN A 143 -17.51 34.54 25.78
C ASN A 143 -18.81 33.70 25.76
N SER A 144 -19.14 33.16 24.59
CA SER A 144 -20.42 32.51 24.30
C SER A 144 -20.22 31.28 23.42
N MET A 145 -21.18 31.00 22.52
CA MET A 145 -21.20 29.84 21.64
C MET A 145 -19.95 29.80 20.73
N GLY A 146 -19.12 28.77 20.85
CA GLY A 146 -17.88 28.62 20.08
C GLY A 146 -16.59 28.94 20.84
N THR A 147 -16.67 29.35 22.12
CA THR A 147 -15.48 29.61 22.96
C THR A 147 -14.54 28.40 23.00
N TYR A 148 -15.09 27.17 23.06
CA TYR A 148 -14.26 25.96 23.10
C TYR A 148 -13.48 25.76 21.79
N THR A 149 -14.15 25.93 20.64
CA THR A 149 -13.46 25.94 19.32
C THR A 149 -12.37 27.01 19.29
N GLY A 150 -12.66 28.22 19.76
CA GLY A 150 -11.70 29.31 19.81
C GLY A 150 -10.44 28.99 20.60
N LEU A 151 -10.61 28.35 21.77
CA LEU A 151 -9.50 27.92 22.62
C LEU A 151 -8.63 26.84 21.97
N ILE A 152 -9.21 25.88 21.23
CA ILE A 152 -8.45 24.89 20.45
C ILE A 152 -7.59 25.60 19.39
N LEU A 153 -8.20 26.52 18.63
CA LEU A 153 -7.55 27.18 17.50
C LEU A 153 -6.43 28.15 17.92
N ILE A 154 -6.61 28.90 19.01
CA ILE A 154 -5.56 29.82 19.51
C ILE A 154 -4.39 29.06 20.12
N TRP A 155 -4.63 27.90 20.74
CA TRP A 155 -3.56 27.07 21.27
C TRP A 155 -2.76 26.39 20.15
N ALA A 156 -3.43 25.68 19.24
CA ALA A 156 -2.75 24.90 18.21
C ALA A 156 -2.25 25.73 17.02
N GLY A 157 -2.96 26.80 16.67
CA GLY A 157 -2.69 27.62 15.48
C GLY A 157 -1.25 28.15 15.43
N PRO A 158 -0.70 28.76 16.50
CA PRO A 158 0.68 29.24 16.52
C PRO A 158 1.73 28.16 16.24
N PHE A 159 1.55 26.96 16.81
CA PHE A 159 2.44 25.83 16.54
C PHE A 159 2.35 25.36 15.09
N LEU A 160 1.13 25.20 14.55
CA LEU A 160 0.94 24.85 13.14
C LEU A 160 1.51 25.91 12.20
N LEU A 161 1.36 27.20 12.52
CA LEU A 161 1.93 28.31 11.75
C LEU A 161 3.45 28.25 11.74
N LEU A 162 4.08 27.98 12.90
CA LEU A 162 5.52 27.83 13.01
C LEU A 162 6.02 26.62 12.20
N LEU A 163 5.42 25.45 12.42
CA LEU A 163 5.79 24.20 11.75
C LEU A 163 5.61 24.30 10.23
N TRP A 164 4.51 24.89 9.76
CA TRP A 164 4.30 25.19 8.35
C TRP A 164 5.37 26.14 7.82
N SER A 165 5.64 27.24 8.52
CA SER A 165 6.63 28.23 8.09
C SER A 165 8.04 27.68 7.94
N LEU A 166 8.38 26.64 8.71
CA LEU A 166 9.68 25.98 8.69
C LEU A 166 9.75 24.79 7.72
N ALA A 167 8.66 24.04 7.54
CA ALA A 167 8.70 22.74 6.85
C ALA A 167 7.70 22.57 5.69
N TYR A 168 7.01 23.64 5.25
CA TYR A 168 5.94 23.54 4.22
C TYR A 168 6.35 22.77 2.96
N GLN A 169 7.55 22.97 2.43
CA GLN A 169 8.00 22.28 1.20
C GLN A 169 8.09 20.78 1.42
N PHE A 170 8.71 20.38 2.53
CA PHE A 170 8.89 18.98 2.88
C PHE A 170 7.55 18.28 3.16
N ILE A 171 6.63 18.98 3.84
CA ILE A 171 5.27 18.49 4.08
C ILE A 171 4.52 18.29 2.76
N LEU A 172 4.66 19.21 1.79
CA LEU A 172 3.94 19.16 0.52
C LEU A 172 4.55 18.19 -0.51
N THR A 173 5.84 17.90 -0.42
CA THR A 173 6.52 17.00 -1.38
C THR A 173 6.39 15.53 -0.99
N LEU A 174 6.26 15.23 0.31
CA LEU A 174 6.15 13.86 0.80
C LEU A 174 4.81 13.20 0.41
N PRO A 175 4.81 11.86 0.23
CA PRO A 175 3.59 11.13 -0.11
C PRO A 175 2.56 11.17 1.04
N LEU A 176 1.28 11.02 0.69
CA LEU A 176 0.17 11.03 1.66
C LEU A 176 0.28 9.97 2.75
N THR A 177 1.04 8.90 2.51
CA THR A 177 1.37 7.87 3.50
C THR A 177 2.18 8.41 4.68
N ASN A 178 2.95 9.48 4.47
CA ASN A 178 3.79 10.11 5.48
C ASN A 178 3.10 11.34 6.13
N THR A 179 2.07 11.90 5.48
CA THR A 179 1.45 13.16 5.90
C THR A 179 0.01 12.95 6.34
N ALA A 180 -0.92 12.73 5.42
CA ALA A 180 -2.35 12.63 5.71
C ALA A 180 -2.72 11.35 6.47
N LEU A 181 -2.19 10.19 6.07
CA LEU A 181 -2.56 8.91 6.65
C LEU A 181 -2.26 8.78 8.16
N PRO A 182 -1.06 9.17 8.67
CA PRO A 182 -0.77 9.15 10.10
C PRO A 182 -1.54 10.22 10.90
N ILE A 183 -2.21 11.18 10.25
CA ILE A 183 -3.15 12.10 10.91
C ILE A 183 -4.53 11.45 10.95
N LEU A 184 -5.05 11.04 9.79
CA LEU A 184 -6.44 10.60 9.64
C LEU A 184 -6.73 9.29 10.38
N LEU A 185 -5.83 8.30 10.34
CA LEU A 185 -6.06 7.01 10.99
C LEU A 185 -6.23 7.13 12.52
N PRO A 186 -5.31 7.73 13.28
CA PRO A 186 -5.49 7.89 14.72
C PRO A 186 -6.62 8.87 15.04
N THR A 187 -6.89 9.89 14.22
CA THR A 187 -8.03 10.78 14.43
C THR A 187 -9.36 10.03 14.32
N LEU A 188 -9.58 9.26 13.25
CA LEU A 188 -10.78 8.45 13.08
C LEU A 188 -10.93 7.40 14.18
N TYR A 189 -9.82 6.81 14.62
CA TYR A 189 -9.82 5.88 15.75
C TYR A 189 -10.26 6.57 17.05
N LEU A 190 -9.69 7.73 17.37
CA LEU A 190 -10.02 8.48 18.58
C LEU A 190 -11.45 9.04 18.55
N TRP A 191 -11.97 9.42 17.39
CA TRP A 191 -13.39 9.78 17.23
C TRP A 191 -14.33 8.66 17.70
N ILE A 192 -14.01 7.41 17.36
CA ILE A 192 -14.78 6.24 17.80
C ILE A 192 -14.63 6.03 19.31
N VAL A 193 -13.39 6.10 19.83
CA VAL A 193 -13.12 5.91 21.26
C VAL A 193 -13.82 6.96 22.10
N ASP A 194 -13.76 8.22 21.69
CA ASP A 194 -14.41 9.35 22.36
C ASP A 194 -15.93 9.20 22.38
N THR A 195 -16.55 8.86 21.24
CA THR A 195 -17.99 8.56 21.19
C THR A 195 -18.39 7.48 22.20
N LEU A 196 -17.56 6.46 22.37
CA LEU A 196 -17.80 5.37 23.34
C LEU A 196 -17.59 5.81 24.80
N ALA A 197 -16.67 6.74 25.05
CA ALA A 197 -16.38 7.27 26.39
C ALA A 197 -17.41 8.31 26.85
N LEU A 198 -17.80 9.22 25.97
CA LEU A 198 -18.86 10.21 26.22
C LEU A 198 -20.21 9.54 26.53
N ARG A 199 -20.57 8.48 25.79
CA ARG A 199 -21.77 7.67 26.09
C ARG A 199 -21.75 7.02 27.48
N ARG A 200 -20.57 6.89 28.10
CA ARG A 200 -20.40 6.35 29.46
C ARG A 200 -20.26 7.43 30.53
N GLY A 201 -20.27 8.71 30.15
CA GLY A 201 -20.13 9.83 31.07
C GLY A 201 -18.72 9.98 31.67
N THR A 202 -17.68 9.52 30.97
CA THR A 202 -16.31 9.54 31.49
C THR A 202 -15.76 10.96 31.68
N TRP A 203 -16.19 11.90 30.83
CA TRP A 203 -16.00 13.35 31.03
C TRP A 203 -17.21 14.10 30.48
N VAL A 204 -17.40 15.32 30.98
CA VAL A 204 -18.51 16.19 30.57
C VAL A 204 -17.95 17.54 30.17
N ILE A 205 -18.35 18.00 28.99
CA ILE A 205 -17.98 19.32 28.47
C ILE A 205 -19.25 20.17 28.43
N ASN A 206 -19.14 21.39 28.96
CA ASN A 206 -20.28 22.28 29.20
C ASN A 206 -20.99 22.68 27.88
N THR A 207 -22.32 22.69 27.89
CA THR A 207 -23.16 22.93 26.70
C THR A 207 -23.20 24.39 26.25
N GLY A 208 -22.83 25.33 27.11
CA GLY A 208 -22.88 26.78 26.81
C GLY A 208 -21.75 27.32 25.93
N THR A 209 -20.66 26.55 25.72
CA THR A 209 -19.45 27.02 25.01
C THR A 209 -19.24 26.37 23.64
N LYS A 210 -20.14 25.47 23.23
CA LYS A 210 -20.08 24.69 21.99
C LYS A 210 -21.16 25.12 21.00
N TYR A 211 -20.99 24.77 19.73
CA TYR A 211 -21.96 24.98 18.66
C TYR A 211 -23.14 24.00 18.70
N GLY A 212 -23.01 22.87 19.40
CA GLY A 212 -24.04 21.82 19.42
C GLY A 212 -24.19 21.03 18.11
N VAL A 213 -23.24 21.20 17.19
CA VAL A 213 -23.19 20.47 15.91
C VAL A 213 -22.48 19.14 16.14
N HIS A 214 -23.10 18.06 15.68
CA HIS A 214 -22.58 16.70 15.84
C HIS A 214 -22.16 16.14 14.49
N VAL A 215 -20.97 15.53 14.43
CA VAL A 215 -20.52 14.78 13.24
C VAL A 215 -21.35 13.51 13.09
N TRP A 216 -21.62 12.83 14.22
CA TRP A 216 -22.63 11.79 14.37
C TRP A 216 -23.11 11.74 15.83
N GLU A 217 -24.08 10.88 16.12
CA GLU A 217 -24.67 10.74 17.45
C GLU A 217 -23.61 10.40 18.52
N GLY A 218 -23.30 11.37 19.38
CA GLY A 218 -22.31 11.26 20.47
C GLY A 218 -20.90 11.76 20.12
N LEU A 219 -20.68 12.36 18.96
CA LEU A 219 -19.43 13.06 18.61
C LEU A 219 -19.70 14.49 18.17
N GLU A 220 -19.30 15.44 18.99
CA GLU A 220 -19.40 16.88 18.70
C GLU A 220 -18.30 17.34 17.74
N ILE A 221 -18.57 18.41 16.99
CA ILE A 221 -17.62 18.93 15.99
C ILE A 221 -16.33 19.45 16.64
N GLU A 222 -16.40 19.96 17.86
CA GLU A 222 -15.24 20.44 18.61
C GLU A 222 -14.30 19.31 19.04
N GLU A 223 -14.84 18.19 19.52
CA GLU A 223 -14.05 16.99 19.82
C GLU A 223 -13.43 16.42 18.55
N ALA A 224 -14.21 16.37 17.47
CA ALA A 224 -13.69 15.92 16.19
C ALA A 224 -12.52 16.79 15.71
N LEU A 225 -12.65 18.12 15.85
CA LEU A 225 -11.60 19.09 15.57
C LEU A 225 -10.39 18.92 16.49
N PHE A 226 -10.59 18.72 17.80
CA PHE A 226 -9.53 18.54 18.78
C PHE A 226 -8.64 17.34 18.42
N PHE A 227 -9.21 16.15 18.18
CA PHE A 227 -8.43 14.98 17.80
C PHE A 227 -7.78 15.10 16.41
N PHE A 228 -8.38 15.85 15.49
CA PHE A 228 -7.76 16.14 14.19
C PHE A 228 -6.54 17.04 14.36
N VAL A 229 -6.68 18.15 15.09
CA VAL A 229 -5.64 19.16 15.27
C VAL A 229 -4.48 18.62 16.10
N THR A 230 -4.74 17.87 17.18
CA THR A 230 -3.69 17.26 18.01
C THR A 230 -2.84 16.25 17.21
N ASN A 231 -3.46 15.37 16.42
CA ASN A 231 -2.71 14.46 15.54
C ASN A 231 -1.98 15.21 14.42
N ALA A 232 -2.57 16.28 13.86
CA ALA A 232 -1.89 17.14 12.90
C ALA A 232 -0.65 17.83 13.51
N LEU A 233 -0.71 18.30 14.76
CA LEU A 233 0.45 18.85 15.47
C LEU A 233 1.57 17.82 15.63
N ILE A 234 1.23 16.59 16.08
CA ILE A 234 2.20 15.52 16.28
C ILE A 234 2.90 15.16 14.96
N VAL A 235 2.13 14.95 13.89
CA VAL A 235 2.67 14.57 12.57
C VAL A 235 3.46 15.72 11.94
N CYS A 236 2.97 16.96 11.98
CA CYS A 236 3.74 18.12 11.50
C CYS A 236 5.03 18.33 12.32
N GLY A 237 5.01 18.05 13.62
CA GLY A 237 6.19 18.05 14.48
C GLY A 237 7.21 17.00 14.08
N GLN A 238 6.76 15.76 13.82
CA GLN A 238 7.61 14.67 13.28
C GLN A 238 8.22 15.06 11.93
N LEU A 239 7.41 15.60 11.01
CA LEU A 239 7.86 16.01 9.69
C LEU A 239 8.89 17.15 9.76
N ALA A 240 8.71 18.12 10.65
CA ALA A 240 9.70 19.17 10.87
C ALA A 240 11.01 18.61 11.45
N PHE A 241 10.93 17.66 12.37
CA PHE A 241 12.10 16.98 12.91
C PHE A 241 12.85 16.20 11.82
N ASP A 242 12.13 15.44 11.00
CA ASP A 242 12.70 14.69 9.88
C ASP A 242 13.31 15.60 8.82
N ASN A 243 12.65 16.71 8.49
CA ASN A 243 13.19 17.72 7.58
C ASN A 243 14.54 18.24 8.10
N ALA A 244 14.63 18.58 9.39
CA ALA A 244 15.86 19.03 10.02
C ALA A 244 16.98 17.99 9.92
N LEU A 245 16.69 16.73 10.26
CA LEU A 245 17.66 15.63 10.16
C LEU A 245 18.13 15.38 8.73
N VAL A 246 17.20 15.40 7.78
CA VAL A 246 17.50 15.20 6.36
C VAL A 246 18.43 16.30 5.87
N ILE A 247 18.18 17.57 6.24
CA ILE A 247 19.08 18.69 5.91
C ILE A 247 20.46 18.48 6.56
N LEU A 248 20.53 18.10 7.84
CA LEU A 248 21.78 17.86 8.55
C LEU A 248 22.63 16.77 7.90
N TYR A 249 22.02 15.64 7.56
CA TYR A 249 22.74 14.46 7.08
C TYR A 249 23.01 14.47 5.58
N THR A 250 22.26 15.24 4.80
CA THR A 250 22.43 15.29 3.33
C THR A 250 23.54 16.26 2.92
N PHE A 251 23.82 17.30 3.72
CA PHE A 251 24.72 18.39 3.31
C PHE A 251 25.95 18.51 4.23
N PRO A 252 26.96 17.65 4.05
CA PRO A 252 28.16 17.65 4.90
C PRO A 252 28.97 18.96 4.81
N HIS A 253 28.85 19.71 3.70
CA HIS A 253 29.50 21.02 3.54
C HIS A 253 28.86 22.13 4.40
N LEU A 254 27.60 21.96 4.80
CA LEU A 254 26.90 22.89 5.69
C LEU A 254 27.00 22.46 7.16
N PHE A 255 27.06 21.14 7.38
CA PHE A 255 27.09 20.51 8.69
C PHE A 255 28.15 19.41 8.71
N THR A 256 29.33 19.72 9.21
CA THR A 256 30.44 18.77 9.35
C THR A 256 30.16 17.80 10.49
N ASP A 257 30.24 16.49 10.23
CA ASP A 257 30.08 15.37 11.17
C ASP A 257 28.96 15.57 12.21
N PRO A 258 27.70 15.68 11.76
CA PRO A 258 26.58 15.90 12.67
C PRO A 258 26.41 14.71 13.61
N SER A 259 26.19 14.99 14.90
CA SER A 259 25.82 13.98 15.90
C SER A 259 24.62 13.15 15.42
N LEU A 260 24.65 11.83 15.69
CA LEU A 260 23.51 10.94 15.47
C LEU A 260 22.28 11.35 16.31
N LEU A 261 22.50 12.02 17.44
CA LEU A 261 21.48 12.61 18.30
C LEU A 261 21.73 14.12 18.37
N PRO A 262 21.27 14.90 17.37
CA PRO A 262 21.53 16.33 17.31
C PRO A 262 20.76 17.09 18.39
N SER A 263 21.32 18.20 18.85
CA SER A 263 20.63 19.07 19.81
C SER A 263 19.46 19.82 19.15
N PRO A 264 18.44 20.26 19.91
CA PRO A 264 17.34 21.05 19.37
C PRO A 264 17.79 22.33 18.66
N VAL A 265 18.89 22.96 19.13
CA VAL A 265 19.49 24.15 18.50
C VAL A 265 20.04 23.82 17.11
N LEU A 266 20.69 22.66 16.96
CA LEU A 266 21.23 22.22 15.68
C LEU A 266 20.10 21.87 14.70
N LEU A 267 19.03 21.23 15.17
CA LEU A 267 17.83 20.96 14.37
C LEU A 267 17.18 22.27 13.87
N MET A 268 17.05 23.27 14.73
CA MET A 268 16.53 24.58 14.35
C MET A 268 17.43 25.30 13.34
N ARG A 269 18.76 25.23 13.52
CA ARG A 269 19.72 25.78 12.55
C ARG A 269 19.58 25.12 11.18
N ALA A 270 19.33 23.82 11.13
CA ALA A 270 19.06 23.10 9.89
C ALA A 270 17.79 23.59 9.20
N LEU A 271 16.67 23.70 9.92
CA LEU A 271 15.40 24.20 9.37
C LEU A 271 15.46 25.65 8.86
N LEU A 272 16.30 26.48 9.47
CA LEU A 272 16.49 27.88 9.07
C LEU A 272 17.51 28.05 7.93
N THR A 273 18.12 26.96 7.45
CA THR A 273 19.10 27.03 6.35
C THR A 273 18.39 27.33 5.03
N PRO A 274 18.76 28.40 4.31
CA PRO A 274 18.14 28.73 3.03
C PRO A 274 18.36 27.61 2.00
N THR A 275 17.30 27.26 1.27
CA THR A 275 17.35 26.21 0.24
C THR A 275 18.30 26.53 -0.91
N SER A 276 18.66 27.81 -1.10
CA SER A 276 19.69 28.24 -2.06
C SER A 276 21.10 27.76 -1.72
N LYS A 277 21.34 27.29 -0.48
CA LYS A 277 22.62 26.71 -0.05
C LYS A 277 22.69 25.19 -0.26
N TYR A 278 21.58 24.55 -0.62
CA TYR A 278 21.54 23.12 -0.87
C TYR A 278 22.34 22.77 -2.11
N ASP A 279 23.11 21.69 -2.03
CA ASP A 279 23.83 21.18 -3.19
C ASP A 279 22.88 20.40 -4.11
N ALA A 280 22.62 20.97 -5.29
CA ALA A 280 21.78 20.35 -6.32
C ALA A 280 22.36 19.03 -6.83
N ALA A 281 23.68 18.89 -6.91
CA ALA A 281 24.34 17.69 -7.39
C ALA A 281 24.17 16.54 -6.40
N GLN A 282 24.27 16.82 -5.09
CA GLN A 282 24.01 15.85 -4.02
C GLN A 282 22.58 15.29 -4.10
N LEU A 283 21.58 16.17 -4.20
CA LEU A 283 20.17 15.75 -4.27
C LEU A 283 19.89 14.93 -5.52
N LYS A 284 20.43 15.36 -6.67
CA LYS A 284 20.30 14.64 -7.94
C LYS A 284 20.96 13.25 -7.87
N GLY A 285 22.16 13.16 -7.29
CA GLY A 285 22.87 11.88 -7.16
C GLY A 285 22.14 10.89 -6.26
N LEU A 286 21.57 11.35 -5.15
CA LEU A 286 20.73 10.51 -4.27
C LEU A 286 19.45 10.04 -4.98
N ASP A 287 18.79 10.92 -5.72
CA ASP A 287 17.60 10.56 -6.51
C ASP A 287 17.92 9.51 -7.58
N GLU A 288 19.00 9.69 -8.34
CA GLU A 288 19.46 8.75 -9.34
C GLU A 288 19.86 7.40 -8.72
N ALA A 289 20.52 7.41 -7.55
CA ALA A 289 20.87 6.19 -6.82
C ALA A 289 19.64 5.38 -6.41
N VAL A 290 18.61 6.05 -5.86
CA VAL A 290 17.34 5.41 -5.49
C VAL A 290 16.63 4.85 -6.72
N HIS A 291 16.55 5.62 -7.80
CA HIS A 291 15.93 5.16 -9.05
C HIS A 291 16.66 3.96 -9.65
N ARG A 292 18.00 3.98 -9.63
CA ARG A 292 18.83 2.87 -10.11
C ARG A 292 18.59 1.60 -9.30
N LEU A 293 18.59 1.68 -7.96
CA LEU A 293 18.29 0.54 -7.10
C LEU A 293 16.88 0.00 -7.33
N LYS A 294 15.87 0.87 -7.34
CA LYS A 294 14.47 0.48 -7.54
C LYS A 294 14.25 -0.23 -8.88
N ARG A 295 14.95 0.20 -9.93
CA ARG A 295 14.87 -0.41 -11.27
C ARG A 295 15.62 -1.74 -11.37
N LYS A 296 16.78 -1.87 -10.74
CA LYS A 296 17.68 -3.02 -10.89
C LYS A 296 17.42 -4.14 -9.87
N SER A 297 16.96 -3.83 -8.66
CA SER A 297 16.66 -4.84 -7.65
C SER A 297 15.52 -4.46 -6.72
N ARG A 298 14.37 -5.14 -6.88
CA ARG A 298 13.21 -4.98 -6.00
C ARG A 298 13.50 -5.46 -4.56
N SER A 299 14.25 -6.57 -4.41
CA SER A 299 14.58 -7.15 -3.10
C SER A 299 15.52 -6.24 -2.31
N PHE A 300 16.60 -5.75 -2.94
CA PHE A 300 17.51 -4.81 -2.27
C PHE A 300 16.86 -3.44 -2.05
N TYR A 301 15.96 -2.99 -2.93
CA TYR A 301 15.19 -1.77 -2.67
C TYR A 301 14.33 -1.90 -1.41
N LEU A 302 13.62 -3.02 -1.24
CA LEU A 302 12.82 -3.27 -0.03
C LEU A 302 13.72 -3.40 1.21
N ALA A 303 14.84 -4.14 1.11
CA ALA A 303 15.80 -4.27 2.21
C ALA A 303 16.40 -2.91 2.60
N SER A 304 16.69 -2.02 1.64
CA SER A 304 17.24 -0.69 1.90
C SER A 304 16.37 0.14 2.84
N ALA A 305 15.05 -0.06 2.84
CA ALA A 305 14.12 0.63 3.73
C ALA A 305 14.36 0.35 5.22
N THR A 306 15.00 -0.77 5.53
CA THR A 306 15.29 -1.13 6.92
C THR A 306 16.48 -0.36 7.48
N PHE A 307 17.38 0.15 6.63
CA PHE A 307 18.50 0.97 7.07
C PHE A 307 18.04 2.39 7.42
N PRO A 308 18.35 2.92 8.62
CA PRO A 308 17.98 4.27 8.99
C PRO A 308 19.03 5.32 8.56
N GLY A 309 18.59 6.57 8.43
CA GLY A 309 19.45 7.75 8.47
C GLY A 309 20.56 7.79 7.41
N PRO A 310 21.75 8.30 7.75
CA PRO A 310 22.81 8.56 6.77
C PRO A 310 23.49 7.29 6.24
N LEU A 311 23.51 6.20 7.01
CA LEU A 311 24.01 4.91 6.53
C LEU A 311 23.24 4.44 5.29
N ARG A 312 21.91 4.62 5.27
CA ARG A 312 21.10 4.28 4.09
C ARG A 312 21.51 5.10 2.86
N ALA A 313 21.83 6.38 3.05
CA ALA A 313 22.28 7.24 1.95
C ALA A 313 23.61 6.76 1.36
N ASP A 314 24.60 6.49 2.21
CA ASP A 314 25.91 6.01 1.76
C ASP A 314 25.82 4.62 1.10
N LEU A 315 24.99 3.71 1.62
CA LEU A 315 24.75 2.40 1.00
C LEU A 315 24.07 2.51 -0.38
N LEU A 316 23.13 3.45 -0.55
CA LEU A 316 22.51 3.73 -1.85
C LEU A 316 23.53 4.26 -2.85
N LEU A 317 24.40 5.18 -2.42
CA LEU A 317 25.47 5.75 -3.25
C LEU A 317 26.52 4.70 -3.62
N LEU A 318 26.92 3.84 -2.67
CA LEU A 318 27.81 2.70 -2.90
C LEU A 318 27.20 1.72 -3.91
N TYR A 319 25.95 1.30 -3.71
CA TYR A 319 25.25 0.43 -4.67
C TYR A 319 25.20 1.06 -6.07
N SER A 320 24.90 2.35 -6.11
CA SER A 320 24.86 3.15 -7.32
C SER A 320 26.19 3.14 -8.06
N PHE A 321 27.31 3.35 -7.37
CA PHE A 321 28.65 3.26 -7.93
C PHE A 321 28.94 1.86 -8.46
N CYS A 322 28.78 0.82 -7.64
CA CYS A 322 29.05 -0.56 -8.04
C CYS A 322 28.27 -0.92 -9.30
N ARG A 323 26.98 -0.58 -9.35
CA ARG A 323 26.14 -0.90 -10.50
C ARG A 323 26.49 -0.12 -11.76
N VAL A 324 26.89 1.14 -11.62
CA VAL A 324 27.33 1.95 -12.77
C VAL A 324 28.66 1.48 -13.31
N ALA A 325 29.63 1.17 -12.44
CA ALA A 325 30.93 0.65 -12.86
C ALA A 325 30.77 -0.67 -13.60
N ASP A 326 29.97 -1.59 -13.04
CA ASP A 326 29.59 -2.86 -13.64
C ASP A 326 28.88 -2.67 -15.00
N ASP A 327 27.85 -1.81 -15.06
CA ASP A 327 27.12 -1.51 -16.31
C ASP A 327 28.04 -0.90 -17.40
N LEU A 328 29.04 -0.10 -17.06
CA LEU A 328 29.98 0.47 -18.04
C LEU A 328 30.88 -0.61 -18.66
N VAL A 329 31.27 -1.62 -17.89
CA VAL A 329 32.11 -2.71 -18.37
C VAL A 329 31.28 -3.76 -19.13
N ASP A 330 30.15 -4.21 -18.55
CA ASP A 330 29.31 -5.25 -19.14
C ASP A 330 28.57 -4.82 -20.41
N ASN A 331 28.22 -3.54 -20.54
CA ASN A 331 27.54 -3.03 -21.75
C ASN A 331 28.51 -2.44 -22.78
N ALA A 332 29.82 -2.64 -22.62
CA ALA A 332 30.81 -2.27 -23.62
C ALA A 332 30.53 -3.03 -24.93
N SER A 333 30.76 -2.37 -26.07
CA SER A 333 30.55 -2.96 -27.39
C SER A 333 31.59 -4.03 -27.73
N ASP A 334 32.81 -3.89 -27.20
CA ASP A 334 33.89 -4.85 -27.35
C ASP A 334 34.86 -4.84 -26.14
N ALA A 335 35.77 -5.81 -26.11
CA ALA A 335 36.76 -5.96 -25.05
C ALA A 335 37.77 -4.80 -24.94
N ASN A 336 37.99 -4.01 -26.01
CA ASN A 336 38.87 -2.85 -25.96
C ASN A 336 38.18 -1.68 -25.27
N GLU A 337 36.91 -1.43 -25.59
CA GLU A 337 36.09 -0.43 -24.90
C GLU A 337 35.99 -0.76 -23.40
N ALA A 338 35.78 -2.03 -23.05
CA ALA A 338 35.75 -2.45 -21.65
C ALA A 338 37.07 -2.19 -20.92
N LYS A 339 38.23 -2.47 -21.56
CA LYS A 339 39.57 -2.12 -21.02
C LYS A 339 39.74 -0.61 -20.82
N VAL A 340 39.19 0.21 -21.71
CA VAL A 340 39.21 1.68 -21.56
C VAL A 340 38.40 2.10 -20.33
N TRP A 341 37.21 1.52 -20.11
CA TRP A 341 36.40 1.80 -18.92
C TRP A 341 37.12 1.40 -17.64
N ILE A 342 37.72 0.22 -17.60
CA ILE A 342 38.52 -0.24 -16.46
C ILE A 342 39.71 0.70 -16.19
N ALA A 343 40.43 1.12 -17.24
CA ALA A 343 41.52 2.07 -17.09
C ALA A 343 41.05 3.43 -16.51
N LYS A 344 39.88 3.92 -16.94
CA LYS A 344 39.24 5.12 -16.38
C LYS A 344 38.84 4.93 -14.92
N LEU A 345 38.29 3.77 -14.55
CA LEU A 345 37.96 3.42 -13.16
C LEU A 345 39.22 3.42 -12.27
N ARG A 346 40.30 2.78 -12.71
CA ARG A 346 41.59 2.79 -11.99
C ARG A 346 42.15 4.20 -11.85
N LYS A 347 42.13 4.99 -12.93
CA LYS A 347 42.57 6.39 -12.92
C LYS A 347 41.75 7.23 -11.92
N PHE A 348 40.43 7.04 -11.88
CA PHE A 348 39.55 7.67 -10.89
C PHE A 348 39.94 7.28 -9.46
N LEU A 349 40.07 5.98 -9.16
CA LEU A 349 40.43 5.51 -7.82
C LEU A 349 41.81 6.04 -7.37
N ASN A 350 42.81 5.99 -8.24
CA ASN A 350 44.14 6.52 -7.95
C ASN A 350 44.10 8.02 -7.63
N ASN A 351 43.30 8.80 -8.36
CA ASN A 351 43.23 10.24 -8.17
C ASN A 351 42.39 10.63 -6.95
N VAL A 352 41.27 9.95 -6.67
CA VAL A 352 40.40 10.29 -5.53
C VAL A 352 41.04 9.95 -4.18
N TYR A 353 41.91 8.95 -4.13
CA TYR A 353 42.70 8.59 -2.94
C TYR A 353 44.10 9.23 -2.91
N SER A 354 44.48 10.02 -3.91
CA SER A 354 45.77 10.73 -3.92
C SER A 354 45.68 12.07 -3.20
N GLU A 355 46.52 12.27 -2.19
CA GLU A 355 46.66 13.58 -1.52
C GLU A 355 47.19 14.69 -2.45
N LYS A 356 47.81 14.31 -3.58
CA LYS A 356 48.41 15.25 -4.54
C LYS A 356 47.39 15.83 -5.53
N VAL A 357 46.23 15.20 -5.67
CA VAL A 357 45.20 15.60 -6.65
C VAL A 357 44.03 16.25 -5.91
N GLY A 358 43.87 17.56 -6.07
CA GLY A 358 42.76 18.28 -5.45
C GLY A 358 41.39 17.88 -6.03
N GLN A 359 40.35 17.95 -5.20
CA GLN A 359 38.95 17.64 -5.54
C GLN A 359 38.45 18.27 -6.87
N PRO A 360 38.77 19.53 -7.23
CA PRO A 360 38.34 20.11 -8.50
C PRO A 360 38.89 19.38 -9.74
N LYS A 361 40.11 18.83 -9.65
CA LYS A 361 40.72 18.06 -10.75
C LYS A 361 40.05 16.70 -10.90
N VAL A 362 39.73 16.03 -9.79
CA VAL A 362 38.97 14.77 -9.79
C VAL A 362 37.59 14.99 -10.40
N HIS A 363 36.90 16.07 -10.02
CA HIS A 363 35.59 16.42 -10.59
C HIS A 363 35.67 16.67 -12.10
N ALA A 364 36.63 17.48 -12.56
CA ALA A 364 36.81 17.76 -13.99
C ALA A 364 37.08 16.47 -14.78
N GLN A 365 37.93 15.61 -14.24
CA GLN A 365 38.22 14.31 -14.82
C GLN A 365 36.96 13.45 -14.92
N ILE A 366 36.12 13.38 -13.89
CA ILE A 366 34.89 12.57 -13.94
C ILE A 366 33.95 13.06 -15.05
N CYS A 367 33.83 14.39 -15.19
CA CYS A 367 33.01 14.98 -16.24
C CYS A 367 33.52 14.70 -17.66
N GLU A 368 34.84 14.55 -17.83
CA GLU A 368 35.48 14.22 -19.09
C GLU A 368 35.44 12.71 -19.39
N ASP A 369 35.79 11.88 -18.40
CA ASP A 369 36.00 10.46 -18.58
C ASP A 369 34.67 9.68 -18.66
N PHE A 370 33.60 10.10 -17.96
CA PHE A 370 32.35 9.33 -17.82
C PHE A 370 31.11 9.99 -18.44
N PRO A 371 30.15 9.20 -18.97
CA PRO A 371 28.88 9.70 -19.50
C PRO A 371 28.06 10.54 -18.49
N LEU A 372 27.34 11.55 -18.99
CA LEU A 372 26.57 12.49 -18.16
C LEU A 372 25.61 11.84 -17.16
N GLY A 373 24.97 10.73 -17.53
CA GLY A 373 24.03 9.98 -16.67
C GLY A 373 24.69 9.06 -15.64
N THR A 374 26.01 8.91 -15.66
CA THR A 374 26.78 8.04 -14.76
C THR A 374 27.67 8.82 -13.81
N GLN A 375 28.02 10.07 -14.13
CA GLN A 375 28.94 10.93 -13.37
C GLN A 375 28.57 11.05 -11.89
N SER A 376 27.27 11.15 -11.55
CA SER A 376 26.81 11.27 -10.18
C SER A 376 27.22 10.10 -9.29
N ALA A 377 27.30 8.88 -9.83
CA ALA A 377 27.68 7.69 -9.07
C ALA A 377 29.15 7.74 -8.63
N PHE A 378 30.01 8.42 -9.40
CA PHE A 378 31.43 8.63 -9.07
C PHE A 378 31.63 9.83 -8.16
N LEU A 379 30.97 10.96 -8.48
CA LEU A 379 31.06 12.20 -7.69
C LEU A 379 30.55 12.04 -6.26
N GLN A 380 29.59 11.15 -6.05
CA GLN A 380 28.89 10.96 -4.78
C GLN A 380 29.34 9.70 -4.02
N LEU A 381 30.34 8.96 -4.52
CA LEU A 381 30.88 7.82 -3.80
C LEU A 381 31.49 8.31 -2.47
N PRO A 382 31.14 7.73 -1.30
CA PRO A 382 31.66 8.18 0.00
C PRO A 382 33.10 7.69 0.25
N THR A 383 34.04 8.08 -0.61
CA THR A 383 35.45 7.62 -0.59
C THR A 383 36.18 7.94 0.71
N ALA A 384 35.83 9.04 1.38
CA ALA A 384 36.39 9.38 2.70
C ALA A 384 36.06 8.38 3.81
N LYS A 385 35.06 7.50 3.59
CA LYS A 385 34.56 6.51 4.54
C LYS A 385 34.88 5.07 4.14
N LEU A 386 35.54 4.89 2.99
CA LEU A 386 35.82 3.59 2.37
C LEU A 386 37.32 3.42 2.17
N SER A 387 37.82 2.21 2.37
CA SER A 387 39.20 1.88 2.03
C SER A 387 39.37 1.67 0.52
N LEU A 388 40.55 2.00 0.00
CA LEU A 388 40.86 1.87 -1.43
C LEU A 388 40.86 0.39 -1.90
N ARG A 389 41.37 -0.52 -1.07
CA ARG A 389 41.65 -1.90 -1.48
C ARG A 389 40.40 -2.68 -1.94
N PRO A 390 39.26 -2.66 -1.24
CA PRO A 390 38.04 -3.31 -1.74
C PRO A 390 37.53 -2.75 -3.07
N LEU A 391 37.71 -1.44 -3.32
CA LEU A 391 37.35 -0.81 -4.58
C LEU A 391 38.27 -1.27 -5.72
N GLU A 392 39.58 -1.35 -5.48
CA GLU A 392 40.54 -1.89 -6.44
C GLU A 392 40.27 -3.37 -6.75
N ASP A 393 40.01 -4.16 -5.72
CA ASP A 393 39.68 -5.58 -5.83
C ASP A 393 38.36 -5.77 -6.62
N LEU A 394 37.37 -4.88 -6.47
CA LEU A 394 36.16 -4.89 -7.28
C LEU A 394 36.47 -4.61 -8.76
N VAL A 395 37.31 -3.61 -9.05
CA VAL A 395 37.75 -3.30 -10.43
C VAL A 395 38.54 -4.47 -11.03
N HIS A 396 39.36 -5.17 -10.24
CA HIS A 396 40.02 -6.40 -10.67
C HIS A 396 39.01 -7.51 -10.98
N GLY A 397 37.87 -7.57 -10.27
CA GLY A 397 36.76 -8.46 -10.63
C GLY A 397 36.24 -8.20 -12.05
N PHE A 398 36.04 -6.93 -12.41
CA PHE A 398 35.63 -6.55 -13.77
C PHE A 398 36.67 -6.92 -14.84
N GLU A 399 37.96 -6.87 -14.51
CA GLU A 399 39.03 -7.34 -15.40
C GLU A 399 38.99 -8.85 -15.63
N MET A 400 38.68 -9.60 -14.57
CA MET A 400 38.50 -11.05 -14.66
C MET A 400 37.35 -11.39 -15.62
N ASP A 401 36.25 -10.63 -15.62
CA ASP A 401 35.12 -10.87 -16.53
C ASP A 401 35.49 -10.78 -18.02
N LEU A 402 36.47 -9.92 -18.39
CA LEU A 402 36.95 -9.82 -19.78
C LEU A 402 37.74 -11.04 -20.26
N ALA A 403 38.24 -11.86 -19.35
CA ALA A 403 38.97 -13.07 -19.72
C ALA A 403 38.05 -14.18 -20.25
N PHE A 404 36.75 -14.15 -19.93
CA PHE A 404 35.77 -15.12 -20.41
C PHE A 404 35.62 -15.13 -21.93
N ASP A 405 35.88 -14.00 -22.60
CA ASP A 405 35.80 -13.90 -24.06
C ASP A 405 36.92 -14.68 -24.78
N ILE A 406 37.99 -15.00 -24.06
CA ILE A 406 39.19 -15.65 -24.60
C ILE A 406 39.21 -17.14 -24.26
N ALA A 407 38.95 -17.48 -23.00
CA ALA A 407 38.99 -18.86 -22.51
C ALA A 407 38.15 -19.03 -21.24
N PRO A 408 37.75 -20.26 -20.89
CA PRO A 408 37.12 -20.54 -19.60
C PRO A 408 38.01 -20.10 -18.43
N LEU A 409 37.51 -19.16 -17.62
CA LEU A 409 38.24 -18.58 -16.51
C LEU A 409 38.27 -19.49 -15.27
N ILE A 410 37.11 -20.06 -14.92
CA ILE A 410 36.91 -20.76 -13.65
C ILE A 410 37.33 -22.23 -13.81
N LYS A 411 38.60 -22.54 -13.53
CA LYS A 411 39.12 -23.91 -13.65
C LYS A 411 38.82 -24.73 -12.40
N THR A 412 39.00 -24.11 -11.24
CA THR A 412 38.91 -24.74 -9.92
C THR A 412 37.88 -24.06 -9.02
N SER A 413 37.53 -24.72 -7.92
CA SER A 413 36.70 -24.14 -6.85
C SER A 413 37.34 -22.89 -6.22
N GLU A 414 38.68 -22.81 -6.19
CA GLU A 414 39.39 -21.62 -5.69
C GLU A 414 39.28 -20.45 -6.65
N ASP A 415 39.33 -20.67 -7.97
CA ASP A 415 39.12 -19.61 -8.96
C ASP A 415 37.70 -19.01 -8.82
N LEU A 416 36.69 -19.87 -8.60
CA LEU A 416 35.31 -19.45 -8.35
C LEU A 416 35.20 -18.60 -7.08
N ARG A 417 35.90 -19.04 -6.02
CA ARG A 417 35.94 -18.32 -4.75
C ARG A 417 36.61 -16.95 -4.92
N VAL A 418 37.81 -16.88 -5.49
CA VAL A 418 38.53 -15.62 -5.75
C VAL A 418 37.68 -14.68 -6.59
N TYR A 419 37.06 -15.16 -7.67
CA TYR A 419 36.14 -14.35 -8.46
C TYR A 419 35.01 -13.77 -7.59
N SER A 420 34.35 -14.63 -6.80
CA SER A 420 33.23 -14.24 -5.94
C SER A 420 33.64 -13.28 -4.82
N GLU A 421 34.86 -13.43 -4.28
CA GLU A 421 35.44 -12.50 -3.31
C GLU A 421 35.60 -11.11 -3.93
N ARG A 422 36.05 -11.02 -5.18
CA ARG A 422 36.28 -9.75 -5.90
C ARG A 422 34.99 -9.03 -6.27
N VAL A 423 33.98 -9.73 -6.81
CA VAL A 423 32.76 -9.09 -7.32
C VAL A 423 31.66 -8.88 -6.28
N ALA A 424 31.65 -9.67 -5.19
CA ALA A 424 30.61 -9.59 -4.16
C ALA A 424 31.18 -9.48 -2.74
N GLY A 425 32.26 -10.21 -2.44
CA GLY A 425 32.91 -10.16 -1.13
C GLY A 425 33.42 -8.76 -0.77
N THR A 426 34.07 -8.05 -1.70
CA THR A 426 34.52 -6.66 -1.55
C THR A 426 33.37 -5.69 -1.26
N VAL A 427 32.22 -5.87 -1.90
CA VAL A 427 31.02 -5.06 -1.67
C VAL A 427 30.51 -5.24 -0.25
N ALA A 428 30.51 -6.46 0.26
CA ALA A 428 30.17 -6.73 1.66
C ALA A 428 31.18 -6.08 2.63
N GLN A 429 32.47 -6.07 2.31
CA GLN A 429 33.48 -5.36 3.12
C GLN A 429 33.17 -3.86 3.18
N MET A 430 32.94 -3.21 2.03
CA MET A 430 32.60 -1.78 1.96
C MET A 430 31.32 -1.43 2.72
N CYS A 431 30.29 -2.28 2.65
CA CYS A 431 29.07 -2.12 3.45
C CYS A 431 29.36 -2.14 4.97
N ILE A 432 30.26 -3.02 5.42
CA ILE A 432 30.64 -3.12 6.84
C ILE A 432 31.52 -1.94 7.28
N GLU A 433 32.40 -1.44 6.41
CA GLU A 433 33.17 -0.22 6.69
C GLU A 433 32.25 0.99 6.93
N LEU A 434 31.22 1.16 6.09
CA LEU A 434 30.22 2.22 6.29
C LEU A 434 29.44 2.04 7.60
N ILE A 435 29.15 0.80 8.01
CA ILE A 435 28.52 0.51 9.30
C ILE A 435 29.41 0.95 10.46
N PHE A 436 30.70 0.58 10.46
CA PHE A 436 31.62 0.96 11.53
C PHE A 436 31.93 2.45 11.55
N TYR A 437 31.89 3.13 10.39
CA TYR A 437 32.01 4.58 10.32
C TYR A 437 30.87 5.29 11.05
N TRP A 438 29.62 4.91 10.77
CA TRP A 438 28.45 5.55 11.38
C TRP A 438 28.17 5.10 12.81
N TYR A 439 28.52 3.87 13.15
CA TYR A 439 28.27 3.30 14.47
C TYR A 439 29.59 2.80 15.08
N PRO A 440 30.37 3.72 15.69
CA PRO A 440 31.60 3.35 16.37
C PRO A 440 31.37 2.23 17.38
N SER A 441 32.21 1.20 17.30
CA SER A 441 32.13 0.03 18.18
C SER A 441 33.26 0.04 19.19
N THR A 442 33.06 -0.58 20.35
CA THR A 442 34.12 -0.83 21.34
C THR A 442 35.02 -2.01 20.97
N LEU A 443 34.81 -2.61 19.78
CA LEU A 443 35.56 -3.76 19.32
C LEU A 443 36.97 -3.35 18.91
N SER A 444 37.94 -4.22 19.21
CA SER A 444 39.31 -4.07 18.76
C SER A 444 39.42 -4.13 17.23
N THR A 445 40.48 -3.55 16.67
CA THR A 445 40.76 -3.59 15.23
C THR A 445 40.89 -5.02 14.69
N GLU A 446 41.31 -5.98 15.52
CA GLU A 446 41.35 -7.40 15.12
C GLU A 446 39.95 -8.00 15.01
N GLU A 447 39.06 -7.71 15.96
CA GLU A 447 37.68 -8.18 15.92
C GLU A 447 36.91 -7.58 14.74
N GLN A 448 37.09 -6.28 14.47
CA GLN A 448 36.51 -5.63 13.29
C GLN A 448 36.99 -6.31 12.00
N ARG A 449 38.28 -6.62 11.88
CA ARG A 449 38.82 -7.38 10.74
C ARG A 449 38.19 -8.77 10.59
N LYS A 450 37.95 -9.49 11.70
CA LYS A 450 37.26 -10.79 11.67
C LYS A 450 35.82 -10.65 11.16
N ILE A 451 35.11 -9.59 11.54
CA ILE A 451 33.75 -9.31 11.07
C ILE A 451 33.75 -8.96 9.58
N VAL A 452 34.68 -8.13 9.12
CA VAL A 452 34.84 -7.79 7.70
C VAL A 452 35.16 -9.03 6.87
N ALA A 453 36.04 -9.92 7.36
CA ALA A 453 36.33 -11.20 6.70
C ALA A 453 35.11 -12.13 6.63
N ALA A 454 34.32 -12.22 7.71
CA ALA A 454 33.06 -12.96 7.69
C ALA A 454 32.05 -12.35 6.71
N GLY A 455 32.00 -11.01 6.61
CA GLY A 455 31.21 -10.30 5.61
C GLY A 455 31.64 -10.62 4.18
N ASN A 456 32.93 -10.70 3.91
CA ASN A 456 33.45 -11.13 2.62
C ASN A 456 32.97 -12.54 2.24
N ASN A 457 33.09 -13.51 3.15
CA ASN A 457 32.56 -14.87 2.96
C ASN A 457 31.04 -14.89 2.75
N MET A 458 30.30 -14.03 3.46
CA MET A 458 28.86 -13.85 3.23
C MET A 458 28.60 -13.34 1.80
N GLY A 459 29.38 -12.37 1.32
CA GLY A 459 29.32 -11.90 -0.06
C GLY A 459 29.55 -13.02 -1.09
N VAL A 460 30.54 -13.91 -0.83
CA VAL A 460 30.77 -15.11 -1.63
C VAL A 460 29.55 -16.04 -1.63
N ALA A 461 28.95 -16.29 -0.47
CA ALA A 461 27.73 -17.09 -0.37
C ALA A 461 26.59 -16.52 -1.23
N LEU A 462 26.36 -15.20 -1.18
CA LEU A 462 25.36 -14.54 -2.00
C LEU A 462 25.67 -14.65 -3.50
N GLN A 463 26.94 -14.58 -3.88
CA GLN A 463 27.36 -14.75 -5.27
C GLN A 463 27.21 -16.18 -5.78
N TYR A 464 27.40 -17.19 -4.93
CA TYR A 464 27.12 -18.57 -5.30
C TYR A 464 25.62 -18.80 -5.55
N VAL A 465 24.75 -18.15 -4.76
CA VAL A 465 23.30 -18.14 -5.04
C VAL A 465 22.99 -17.44 -6.37
N ASN A 466 23.69 -16.34 -6.70
CA ASN A 466 23.56 -15.68 -8.01
C ASN A 466 23.90 -16.58 -9.17
N ILE A 467 25.11 -17.16 -9.15
CA ILE A 467 25.58 -18.03 -10.20
C ILE A 467 24.64 -19.24 -10.34
N SER A 468 24.17 -19.80 -9.22
CA SER A 468 23.21 -20.91 -9.24
C SER A 468 21.88 -20.54 -9.90
N ARG A 469 21.40 -19.30 -9.68
CA ARG A 469 20.16 -18.77 -10.26
C ARG A 469 20.30 -18.54 -11.76
N ASP A 470 21.43 -17.99 -12.19
CA ASP A 470 21.59 -17.38 -13.51
C ASP A 470 22.33 -18.26 -14.53
N ILE A 471 22.64 -19.52 -14.21
CA ILE A 471 23.30 -20.49 -15.12
C ILE A 471 22.75 -20.44 -16.56
N GLU A 472 21.43 -20.42 -16.75
CA GLU A 472 20.82 -20.37 -18.09
C GLU A 472 21.02 -19.00 -18.78
N VAL A 473 20.95 -17.91 -18.01
CA VAL A 473 21.12 -16.54 -18.53
C VAL A 473 22.58 -16.32 -18.92
N ASP A 474 23.51 -16.76 -18.09
CA ASP A 474 24.95 -16.65 -18.31
C ASP A 474 25.39 -17.49 -19.52
N ALA A 475 24.83 -18.69 -19.67
CA ALA A 475 25.08 -19.55 -20.83
C ALA A 475 24.66 -18.88 -22.15
N LYS A 476 23.59 -18.07 -22.17
CA LYS A 476 23.12 -17.36 -23.38
C LYS A 476 24.09 -16.27 -23.85
N ILE A 477 24.89 -15.72 -22.93
CA ILE A 477 25.93 -14.74 -23.23
C ILE A 477 27.33 -15.38 -23.30
N GLY A 478 27.42 -16.71 -23.33
CA GLY A 478 28.68 -17.44 -23.50
C GLY A 478 29.52 -17.63 -22.23
N ARG A 479 29.00 -17.24 -21.06
CA ARG A 479 29.72 -17.31 -19.77
C ARG A 479 29.34 -18.57 -19.00
N VAL A 480 30.31 -19.26 -18.42
CA VAL A 480 30.10 -20.40 -17.50
C VAL A 480 30.97 -20.23 -16.26
N TYR A 481 30.32 -20.01 -15.13
CA TYR A 481 30.97 -19.82 -13.83
C TYR A 481 31.16 -21.13 -13.03
N LEU A 482 30.59 -22.25 -13.49
CA LEU A 482 30.82 -23.56 -12.86
C LEU A 482 32.27 -24.00 -13.09
N PRO A 483 32.99 -24.48 -12.07
CA PRO A 483 34.37 -24.94 -12.22
C PRO A 483 34.53 -26.05 -13.26
N LEU A 484 35.53 -25.91 -14.14
CA LEU A 484 35.84 -26.93 -15.15
C LEU A 484 36.15 -28.31 -14.53
N GLU A 485 36.79 -28.33 -13.36
CA GLU A 485 37.00 -29.58 -12.60
C GLU A 485 35.67 -30.29 -12.33
N TRP A 486 34.63 -29.58 -11.88
CA TRP A 486 33.33 -30.17 -11.59
C TRP A 486 32.60 -30.63 -12.85
N LEU A 487 32.76 -29.87 -13.96
CA LEU A 487 32.22 -30.28 -15.25
C LEU A 487 32.87 -31.59 -15.71
N SER A 488 34.19 -31.68 -15.66
CA SER A 488 34.92 -32.88 -16.08
C SER A 488 34.61 -34.10 -15.19
N GLU A 489 34.49 -33.92 -13.87
CA GLU A 489 34.00 -34.94 -12.92
C GLU A 489 32.60 -35.46 -13.30
N ALA A 490 31.71 -34.57 -13.77
CA ALA A 490 30.36 -34.93 -14.21
C ALA A 490 30.30 -35.45 -15.66
N GLY A 491 31.45 -35.57 -16.34
CA GLY A 491 31.55 -35.93 -17.75
C GLY A 491 30.88 -34.90 -18.67
N LEU A 492 31.01 -33.61 -18.34
CA LEU A 492 30.51 -32.46 -19.08
C LEU A 492 31.68 -31.59 -19.56
N SER A 493 31.48 -30.92 -20.69
CA SER A 493 32.35 -29.87 -21.20
C SER A 493 31.74 -28.48 -20.94
N TYR A 494 32.55 -27.44 -21.11
CA TYR A 494 32.10 -26.04 -21.11
C TYR A 494 30.93 -25.82 -22.11
N ASP A 495 31.08 -26.39 -23.31
CA ASP A 495 30.09 -26.34 -24.39
C ASP A 495 28.74 -26.99 -24.05
N ASP A 496 28.74 -28.01 -23.19
CA ASP A 496 27.51 -28.68 -22.77
C ASP A 496 26.66 -27.76 -21.88
N VAL A 497 27.31 -26.93 -21.06
CA VAL A 497 26.62 -25.91 -20.25
C VAL A 497 26.00 -24.84 -21.13
N LEU A 498 26.74 -24.37 -22.15
CA LEU A 498 26.23 -23.37 -23.10
C LEU A 498 25.02 -23.88 -23.90
N LYS A 499 25.10 -25.12 -24.41
CA LYS A 499 24.07 -25.68 -25.30
C LYS A 499 22.86 -26.21 -24.54
N ARG A 500 23.06 -26.79 -23.35
CA ARG A 500 22.01 -27.48 -22.58
C ARG A 500 22.12 -27.17 -21.07
N PRO A 501 21.95 -25.90 -20.64
CA PRO A 501 22.13 -25.48 -19.25
C PRO A 501 21.16 -26.13 -18.25
N ASN A 502 20.03 -26.68 -18.73
CA ASN A 502 18.96 -27.24 -17.90
C ASN A 502 19.00 -28.78 -17.80
N GLN A 503 20.13 -29.42 -18.14
CA GLN A 503 20.25 -30.87 -18.05
C GLN A 503 20.46 -31.35 -16.59
N ALA A 504 20.00 -32.56 -16.28
CA ALA A 504 20.01 -33.11 -14.92
C ALA A 504 21.40 -33.11 -14.25
N ARG A 505 22.48 -33.31 -15.01
CA ARG A 505 23.85 -33.25 -14.48
C ARG A 505 24.26 -31.84 -14.06
N ILE A 506 23.84 -30.80 -14.79
CA ILE A 506 24.08 -29.41 -14.40
C ILE A 506 23.23 -29.04 -13.18
N GLU A 507 22.00 -29.56 -13.09
CA GLU A 507 21.20 -29.39 -11.87
C GLU A 507 21.87 -30.00 -10.64
N ALA A 508 22.57 -31.12 -10.77
CA ALA A 508 23.38 -31.68 -9.68
C ALA A 508 24.53 -30.73 -9.28
N LEU A 509 25.20 -30.09 -10.24
CA LEU A 509 26.24 -29.09 -9.98
C LEU A 509 25.68 -27.78 -9.39
N ARG A 510 24.48 -27.34 -9.82
CA ARG A 510 23.75 -26.23 -9.20
C ARG A 510 23.46 -26.54 -7.73
N LYS A 511 23.00 -27.75 -7.42
CA LYS A 511 22.77 -28.19 -6.03
C LYS A 511 24.06 -28.21 -5.20
N ARG A 512 25.19 -28.66 -5.78
CA ARG A 512 26.51 -28.58 -5.14
C ARG A 512 26.86 -27.13 -4.80
N LEU A 513 26.77 -26.22 -5.77
CA LEU A 513 27.04 -24.80 -5.56
C LEU A 513 26.13 -24.15 -4.50
N LEU A 514 24.83 -24.48 -4.51
CA LEU A 514 23.90 -24.03 -3.48
C LEU A 514 24.28 -24.55 -2.09
N ASN A 515 24.71 -25.82 -1.98
CA ASN A 515 25.15 -26.36 -0.69
C ASN A 515 26.39 -25.63 -0.16
N ASP A 516 27.35 -25.30 -1.03
CA ASP A 516 28.52 -24.51 -0.66
C ASP A 516 28.11 -23.09 -0.20
N ALA A 517 27.16 -22.47 -0.90
CA ALA A 517 26.59 -21.18 -0.51
C ALA A 517 25.96 -21.23 0.90
N PHE A 518 25.14 -22.26 1.16
CA PHE A 518 24.51 -22.43 2.48
C PHE A 518 25.54 -22.74 3.58
N SER A 519 26.60 -23.50 3.28
CA SER A 519 27.68 -23.75 4.24
C SER A 519 28.41 -22.47 4.62
N LEU A 520 28.73 -21.62 3.65
CA LEU A 520 29.35 -20.31 3.90
C LEU A 520 28.42 -19.38 4.68
N TYR A 521 27.13 -19.36 4.34
CA TYR A 521 26.13 -18.58 5.08
C TYR A 521 26.02 -19.06 6.55
N GLU A 522 25.90 -20.37 6.79
CA GLU A 522 25.77 -20.93 8.14
C GLU A 522 27.00 -20.65 9.01
N THR A 523 28.20 -20.71 8.44
CA THR A 523 29.45 -20.44 9.18
C THR A 523 29.69 -18.95 9.47
N THR A 524 28.99 -18.04 8.77
CA THR A 524 29.25 -16.59 8.87
C THR A 524 28.08 -15.77 9.41
N LYS A 525 26.85 -16.28 9.41
CA LYS A 525 25.66 -15.54 9.87
C LYS A 525 25.79 -14.99 11.29
N ASP A 526 26.46 -15.70 12.19
CA ASP A 526 26.66 -15.28 13.58
C ASP A 526 27.58 -14.06 13.72
N ALA A 527 28.38 -13.73 12.68
CA ALA A 527 29.15 -12.49 12.65
C ALA A 527 28.24 -11.25 12.61
N ILE A 528 26.99 -11.38 12.15
CA ILE A 528 26.01 -10.30 12.17
C ILE A 528 25.72 -9.87 13.62
N GLU A 529 25.74 -10.79 14.58
CA GLU A 529 25.49 -10.47 15.99
C GLU A 529 26.61 -9.64 16.64
N ARG A 530 27.77 -9.56 15.98
CA ARG A 530 28.90 -8.74 16.42
C ARG A 530 28.90 -7.35 15.80
N LEU A 531 28.03 -7.07 14.82
CA LEU A 531 27.86 -5.71 14.29
C LEU A 531 27.22 -4.78 15.34
N PRO A 532 27.34 -3.44 15.17
CA PRO A 532 26.54 -2.47 15.91
C PRO A 532 25.04 -2.81 15.85
N VAL A 533 24.34 -2.68 16.98
CA VAL A 533 22.96 -3.16 17.15
C VAL A 533 22.01 -2.54 16.11
N GLU A 534 22.27 -1.29 15.75
CA GLU A 534 21.52 -0.52 14.76
C GLU A 534 21.60 -1.10 13.33
N ALA A 535 22.67 -1.83 13.00
CA ALA A 535 22.90 -2.42 11.67
C ALA A 535 22.50 -3.89 11.55
N ARG A 536 22.36 -4.63 12.68
CA ARG A 536 22.09 -6.08 12.67
C ARG A 536 20.80 -6.42 11.93
N GLY A 537 19.68 -5.83 12.36
CA GLY A 537 18.36 -6.08 11.77
C GLY A 537 18.35 -5.82 10.26
N PRO A 538 18.80 -4.64 9.79
CA PRO A 538 18.87 -4.34 8.37
C PRO A 538 19.74 -5.30 7.55
N ILE A 539 20.92 -5.67 8.07
CA ILE A 539 21.81 -6.64 7.40
C ILE A 539 21.18 -8.03 7.34
N ARG A 540 20.52 -8.50 8.41
CA ARG A 540 19.76 -9.76 8.36
C ARG A 540 18.70 -9.71 7.28
N VAL A 541 17.93 -8.61 7.19
CA VAL A 541 16.90 -8.50 6.14
C VAL A 541 17.52 -8.55 4.74
N ALA A 542 18.63 -7.85 4.50
CA ALA A 542 19.32 -7.88 3.21
C ALA A 542 19.84 -9.29 2.84
N VAL A 543 20.50 -9.97 3.78
CA VAL A 543 21.04 -11.32 3.58
C VAL A 543 19.92 -12.34 3.43
N GLU A 544 18.94 -12.37 4.35
CA GLU A 544 17.83 -13.34 4.33
C GLU A 544 16.96 -13.20 3.09
N SER A 545 16.69 -11.97 2.64
CA SER A 545 15.92 -11.74 1.41
C SER A 545 16.60 -12.38 0.20
N TYR A 546 17.94 -12.50 0.25
CA TYR A 546 18.73 -13.11 -0.81
C TYR A 546 18.85 -14.62 -0.64
N MET A 547 19.15 -15.09 0.57
CA MET A 547 19.24 -16.52 0.87
C MET A 547 17.92 -17.25 0.65
N GLU A 548 16.79 -16.56 0.80
CA GLU A 548 15.48 -17.10 0.43
C GLU A 548 15.41 -17.51 -1.05
N ILE A 549 16.07 -16.76 -1.96
CA ILE A 549 16.18 -17.15 -3.37
C ILE A 549 16.90 -18.49 -3.48
N GLY A 550 18.00 -18.68 -2.73
CA GLY A 550 18.72 -19.95 -2.68
C GLY A 550 17.86 -21.10 -2.12
N ARG A 551 17.04 -20.84 -1.08
CA ARG A 551 16.15 -21.85 -0.48
C ARG A 551 15.08 -22.29 -1.48
N VAL A 552 14.53 -21.32 -2.20
CA VAL A 552 13.57 -21.51 -3.29
C VAL A 552 14.18 -22.34 -4.41
N LEU A 553 15.43 -22.06 -4.83
CA LEU A 553 16.14 -22.83 -5.86
C LEU A 553 16.46 -24.28 -5.43
N LYS A 554 16.58 -24.55 -4.13
CA LYS A 554 16.88 -25.88 -3.58
C LYS A 554 15.66 -26.79 -3.49
N GLN A 555 14.44 -26.24 -3.51
CA GLN A 555 13.21 -27.03 -3.53
C GLN A 555 13.01 -27.61 -4.95
N ASP A 556 13.02 -28.94 -5.06
CA ASP A 556 12.87 -29.63 -6.35
C ASP A 556 11.55 -29.24 -7.05
N ASN A 557 11.62 -28.94 -8.36
CA ASN A 557 10.52 -28.60 -9.28
C ASN A 557 10.01 -27.14 -9.32
N PHE A 558 10.89 -26.14 -9.34
CA PHE A 558 10.49 -24.78 -9.70
C PHE A 558 10.10 -24.67 -11.19
N LYS A 559 8.80 -24.61 -11.49
CA LYS A 559 8.29 -24.12 -12.78
C LYS A 559 7.44 -22.89 -12.54
N ARG A 560 7.88 -21.73 -13.05
CA ARG A 560 7.08 -20.50 -13.07
C ARG A 560 5.76 -20.78 -13.78
N ASN A 561 4.62 -20.46 -13.16
CA ASN A 561 3.31 -20.70 -13.75
C ASN A 561 3.14 -19.87 -15.04
N PRO A 562 3.13 -20.48 -16.24
CA PRO A 562 3.01 -19.73 -17.50
C PRO A 562 1.57 -19.21 -17.73
N ARG A 563 0.58 -19.70 -16.98
CA ARG A 563 -0.82 -19.28 -17.07
C ARG A 563 -1.18 -18.16 -16.09
N LEU A 564 -0.23 -17.69 -15.30
CA LEU A 564 -0.47 -16.59 -14.37
C LEU A 564 -0.61 -15.27 -15.15
N GLN A 565 -1.85 -14.81 -15.29
CA GLN A 565 -2.16 -13.44 -15.69
C GLN A 565 -1.99 -12.53 -14.47
N PRO A 566 -1.07 -11.55 -14.48
CA PRO A 566 -0.95 -10.61 -13.38
C PRO A 566 -2.19 -9.72 -13.31
N TYR A 567 -2.75 -9.58 -12.11
CA TYR A 567 -3.90 -8.70 -11.92
C TYR A 567 -3.41 -7.31 -11.53
N GLU A 568 -3.80 -6.30 -12.30
CA GLU A 568 -3.61 -4.90 -11.94
C GLU A 568 -4.69 -4.42 -10.97
N PHE A 569 -4.34 -3.53 -10.05
CA PHE A 569 -5.25 -3.02 -9.02
C PHE A 569 -6.56 -2.48 -9.60
N TRP A 570 -6.46 -1.65 -10.64
CA TRP A 570 -7.64 -1.06 -11.27
C TRP A 570 -8.49 -2.06 -12.04
N SER A 571 -7.89 -3.14 -12.55
CA SER A 571 -8.65 -4.24 -13.19
C SER A 571 -9.46 -5.00 -12.15
N LEU A 572 -8.83 -5.37 -11.03
CA LEU A 572 -9.52 -6.02 -9.91
C LEU A 572 -10.62 -5.14 -9.32
N MET A 573 -10.37 -3.83 -9.20
CA MET A 573 -11.37 -2.87 -8.77
C MET A 573 -12.58 -2.88 -9.71
N ALA A 574 -12.34 -2.88 -11.02
CA ALA A 574 -13.40 -2.94 -12.02
C ALA A 574 -14.16 -4.27 -11.96
N ASP A 575 -13.50 -5.41 -11.74
CA ASP A 575 -14.17 -6.70 -11.59
C ASP A 575 -15.02 -6.79 -10.32
N ALA A 576 -14.51 -6.24 -9.21
CA ALA A 576 -15.22 -6.20 -7.92
C ALA A 576 -16.55 -5.43 -7.99
N THR A 577 -16.71 -4.49 -8.93
CA THR A 577 -17.99 -3.78 -9.12
C THR A 577 -19.16 -4.71 -9.42
N VAL A 578 -18.94 -5.87 -10.06
CA VAL A 578 -20.02 -6.84 -10.36
C VAL A 578 -20.60 -7.44 -9.09
N ILE A 579 -19.72 -7.76 -8.13
CA ILE A 579 -20.10 -8.27 -6.81
C ILE A 579 -20.89 -7.20 -6.06
N VAL A 580 -20.37 -5.96 -6.05
CA VAL A 580 -21.01 -4.83 -5.38
C VAL A 580 -22.39 -4.51 -5.96
N GLN A 581 -22.55 -4.53 -7.29
CA GLN A 581 -23.86 -4.34 -7.92
C GLN A 581 -24.86 -5.41 -7.47
N HIS A 582 -24.44 -6.69 -7.38
CA HIS A 582 -25.34 -7.75 -6.91
C HIS A 582 -25.76 -7.57 -5.44
N LEU A 583 -24.79 -7.29 -4.57
CA LEU A 583 -25.05 -7.03 -3.15
C LEU A 583 -25.97 -5.82 -2.96
N ALA A 584 -25.72 -4.74 -3.72
CA ALA A 584 -26.57 -3.56 -3.70
C ALA A 584 -28.01 -3.88 -4.13
N SER A 585 -28.22 -4.71 -5.17
CA SER A 585 -29.55 -5.16 -5.58
C SER A 585 -30.27 -5.95 -4.47
N VAL A 586 -29.56 -6.83 -3.75
CA VAL A 586 -30.13 -7.58 -2.60
C VAL A 586 -30.52 -6.61 -1.47
N ILE A 587 -29.65 -5.65 -1.13
CA ILE A 587 -29.93 -4.65 -0.10
C ILE A 587 -31.13 -3.78 -0.48
N ILE A 588 -31.20 -3.31 -1.73
CA ILE A 588 -32.34 -2.52 -2.24
C ILE A 588 -33.63 -3.33 -2.11
N PHE A 589 -33.63 -4.60 -2.51
CA PHE A 589 -34.79 -5.48 -2.37
C PHE A 589 -35.26 -5.59 -0.91
N CYS A 590 -34.33 -5.82 0.03
CA CYS A 590 -34.66 -5.87 1.46
C CYS A 590 -35.18 -4.53 1.99
N CYS A 591 -34.58 -3.41 1.59
CA CYS A 591 -35.04 -2.07 1.99
C CYS A 591 -36.46 -1.80 1.47
N CYS A 592 -36.75 -2.14 0.21
CA CYS A 592 -38.09 -2.03 -0.35
C CYS A 592 -39.10 -2.89 0.41
N PHE A 593 -38.74 -4.14 0.72
CA PHE A 593 -39.59 -5.05 1.48
C PHE A 593 -39.93 -4.49 2.87
N VAL A 594 -38.92 -4.05 3.63
CA VAL A 594 -39.11 -3.48 4.96
C VAL A 594 -39.91 -2.18 4.91
N ALA A 595 -39.67 -1.34 3.90
CA ALA A 595 -40.44 -0.12 3.68
C ALA A 595 -41.92 -0.39 3.36
N ILE A 596 -42.22 -1.46 2.61
CA ILE A 596 -43.58 -1.91 2.33
C ILE A 596 -44.25 -2.43 3.61
N ILE A 597 -43.56 -3.27 4.41
CA ILE A 597 -44.11 -3.80 5.67
C ILE A 597 -44.44 -2.69 6.66
N HIS A 598 -43.60 -1.67 6.77
CA HIS A 598 -43.85 -0.53 7.66
C HIS A 598 -44.78 0.54 7.06
N GLY A 599 -45.36 0.30 5.87
CA GLY A 599 -46.27 1.24 5.22
C GLY A 599 -45.62 2.56 4.78
N ARG A 600 -44.29 2.62 4.68
CA ARG A 600 -43.54 3.82 4.27
C ARG A 600 -43.60 4.06 2.76
N VAL A 601 -43.72 3.00 1.97
CA VAL A 601 -43.75 3.08 0.50
C VAL A 601 -44.84 2.15 -0.05
N SER A 602 -45.56 2.62 -1.07
CA SER A 602 -46.55 1.80 -1.77
C SER A 602 -45.87 0.70 -2.58
N PRO A 603 -46.25 -0.58 -2.43
CA PRO A 603 -45.67 -1.68 -3.22
C PRO A 603 -45.93 -1.52 -4.73
N VAL A 604 -47.07 -0.92 -5.10
CA VAL A 604 -47.42 -0.62 -6.50
C VAL A 604 -46.48 0.44 -7.08
N ALA A 605 -46.05 1.41 -6.27
CA ALA A 605 -45.07 2.40 -6.70
C ALA A 605 -43.69 1.77 -6.92
N VAL A 606 -43.26 0.88 -6.02
CA VAL A 606 -41.97 0.17 -6.16
C VAL A 606 -41.93 -0.62 -7.47
N VAL A 607 -42.92 -1.47 -7.70
CA VAL A 607 -42.96 -2.29 -8.91
C VAL A 607 -43.21 -1.43 -10.15
N GLY A 608 -44.03 -0.37 -10.08
CA GLY A 608 -44.26 0.53 -11.22
C GLY A 608 -42.99 1.22 -11.71
N TRP A 609 -42.17 1.75 -10.81
CA TRP A 609 -40.88 2.34 -11.17
C TRP A 609 -39.89 1.29 -11.68
N ALA A 610 -39.87 0.11 -11.08
CA ALA A 610 -39.00 -0.98 -11.50
C ALA A 610 -39.37 -1.53 -12.89
N SER A 611 -40.67 -1.68 -13.19
CA SER A 611 -41.16 -2.04 -14.52
C SER A 611 -40.83 -0.97 -15.55
N LEU A 612 -40.97 0.32 -15.23
CA LEU A 612 -40.56 1.42 -16.12
C LEU A 612 -39.06 1.34 -16.46
N CYS A 613 -38.21 1.17 -15.44
CA CYS A 613 -36.77 0.97 -15.64
C CYS A 613 -36.47 -0.27 -16.48
N THR A 614 -37.19 -1.36 -16.27
CA THR A 614 -37.05 -2.62 -17.04
C THR A 614 -37.43 -2.43 -18.51
N VAL A 615 -38.50 -1.69 -18.80
CA VAL A 615 -38.91 -1.35 -20.17
C VAL A 615 -37.87 -0.46 -20.87
N LEU A 616 -37.34 0.56 -20.18
CA LEU A 616 -36.28 1.42 -20.71
C LEU A 616 -35.00 0.61 -20.99
N ALA A 617 -34.61 -0.26 -20.05
CA ALA A 617 -33.49 -1.17 -20.22
C ALA A 617 -33.68 -2.13 -21.39
N TRP A 618 -34.92 -2.62 -21.61
CA TRP A 618 -35.26 -3.45 -22.75
C TRP A 618 -35.14 -2.72 -24.09
N PHE A 619 -35.58 -1.45 -24.17
CA PHE A 619 -35.39 -0.65 -25.39
C PHE A 619 -33.92 -0.42 -25.71
N LEU A 620 -33.09 -0.14 -24.69
CA LEU A 620 -31.65 -0.02 -24.85
C LEU A 620 -31.01 -1.34 -25.32
N TRP A 621 -31.41 -2.45 -24.69
CA TRP A 621 -30.94 -3.78 -25.06
C TRP A 621 -31.34 -4.15 -26.49
N ASP A 622 -32.60 -3.94 -26.89
CA ASP A 622 -33.07 -4.20 -28.25
C ASP A 622 -32.32 -3.31 -29.25
N HIS A 623 -32.04 -2.04 -28.92
CA HIS A 623 -31.21 -1.17 -29.76
C HIS A 623 -29.81 -1.76 -29.98
N TRP A 624 -29.15 -2.27 -28.92
CA TRP A 624 -27.82 -2.89 -29.01
C TRP A 624 -27.81 -4.17 -29.83
N MET A 625 -28.81 -5.05 -29.66
CA MET A 625 -28.98 -6.26 -30.49
C MET A 625 -29.18 -5.89 -31.96
N GLY A 626 -29.84 -4.76 -32.21
CA GLY A 626 -30.04 -4.24 -33.55
C GLY A 626 -28.78 -3.79 -34.27
N GLN A 627 -27.78 -3.32 -33.53
CA GLN A 627 -26.49 -2.94 -34.09
C GLN A 627 -25.69 -4.19 -34.47
N GLU A 628 -25.63 -5.20 -33.59
CA GLU A 628 -24.93 -6.46 -33.87
C GLU A 628 -25.45 -7.17 -35.11
N PHE A 629 -26.77 -7.21 -35.30
CA PHE A 629 -27.38 -7.84 -36.46
C PHE A 629 -26.98 -7.14 -37.78
N LYS A 630 -26.82 -5.80 -37.75
CA LYS A 630 -26.33 -5.04 -38.91
C LYS A 630 -24.86 -5.28 -39.17
N THR A 631 -24.03 -5.35 -38.12
CA THR A 631 -22.59 -5.61 -38.24
C THR A 631 -22.32 -7.02 -38.78
N ASN A 632 -23.01 -8.03 -38.27
CA ASN A 632 -22.87 -9.43 -38.72
C ASN A 632 -23.41 -9.65 -40.14
N ALA A 633 -24.40 -8.87 -40.58
CA ALA A 633 -24.90 -8.91 -41.96
C ALA A 633 -23.96 -8.23 -42.98
N SER A 634 -22.98 -7.44 -42.52
CA SER A 634 -22.00 -6.75 -43.39
C SER A 634 -20.69 -7.51 -43.62
N VAL A 635 -20.53 -8.69 -42.99
CA VAL A 635 -19.39 -9.58 -43.23
C VAL A 635 -19.72 -10.48 -44.43
N PRO A 636 -18.90 -10.53 -45.51
CA PRO A 636 -19.18 -11.39 -46.66
C PRO A 636 -19.11 -12.86 -46.24
N LEU A 637 -20.22 -13.60 -46.37
CA LEU A 637 -20.20 -15.06 -46.25
C LEU A 637 -19.49 -15.68 -47.46
N ALA A 638 -18.62 -16.65 -47.20
CA ALA A 638 -18.06 -17.53 -48.23
C ALA A 638 -19.19 -18.26 -49.00
N PRO A 639 -19.00 -18.60 -50.29
CA PRO A 639 -20.04 -19.20 -51.10
C PRO A 639 -20.47 -20.57 -50.54
N PRO A 640 -21.78 -20.90 -50.56
CA PRO A 640 -22.26 -22.15 -50.01
C PRO A 640 -21.86 -23.33 -50.90
N PRO A 641 -21.70 -24.55 -50.33
CA PRO A 641 -21.53 -25.75 -51.14
C PRO A 641 -22.82 -26.03 -51.92
N ALA A 642 -22.66 -26.41 -53.19
CA ALA A 642 -23.74 -26.74 -54.11
C ALA A 642 -24.40 -28.07 -53.74
N THR A 643 -25.37 -28.08 -52.83
CA THR A 643 -26.48 -29.06 -52.76
C THR A 643 -27.45 -28.66 -51.65
N SER A 644 -28.61 -28.10 -51.99
CA SER A 644 -29.88 -28.42 -51.33
C SER A 644 -31.04 -27.82 -52.10
N GLU A 645 -32.00 -28.67 -52.42
CA GLU A 645 -33.21 -28.37 -53.17
C GLU A 645 -34.11 -27.39 -52.41
N ALA A 646 -34.67 -26.43 -53.14
CA ALA A 646 -35.59 -25.44 -52.61
C ALA A 646 -36.98 -26.04 -52.35
N VAL A 647 -37.40 -26.07 -51.09
CA VAL A 647 -38.79 -26.31 -50.70
C VAL A 647 -39.52 -24.95 -50.58
N PRO A 648 -40.64 -24.71 -51.29
CA PRO A 648 -41.40 -23.49 -51.16
C PRO A 648 -42.41 -23.61 -50.01
N GLY A 649 -42.28 -22.78 -48.97
CA GLY A 649 -43.22 -22.82 -47.84
C GLY A 649 -43.15 -21.62 -46.89
N ALA A 650 -44.22 -20.83 -46.92
CA ALA A 650 -44.64 -19.81 -45.95
C ALA A 650 -43.79 -18.53 -45.79
N SER A 651 -44.16 -17.51 -46.58
CA SER A 651 -43.88 -16.11 -46.34
C SER A 651 -44.49 -15.63 -45.01
N SER A 652 -43.72 -15.66 -43.92
CA SER A 652 -44.07 -14.89 -42.73
C SER A 652 -43.71 -13.42 -42.95
N THR A 653 -44.71 -12.55 -42.98
CA THR A 653 -44.62 -11.09 -43.26
C THR A 653 -43.91 -10.26 -42.18
N LEU A 654 -43.39 -10.88 -41.11
CA LEU A 654 -42.73 -10.22 -39.99
C LEU A 654 -41.22 -10.51 -39.98
N SER A 655 -40.41 -9.45 -39.83
CA SER A 655 -38.97 -9.58 -39.67
C SER A 655 -38.62 -10.47 -38.46
N PRO A 656 -37.49 -11.19 -38.47
CA PRO A 656 -37.06 -12.04 -37.35
C PRO A 656 -37.06 -11.31 -36.00
N ARG A 657 -36.71 -10.02 -36.03
CA ARG A 657 -36.71 -9.13 -34.87
C ARG A 657 -38.12 -8.78 -34.38
N ALA A 658 -39.07 -8.56 -35.29
CA ALA A 658 -40.47 -8.36 -34.91
C ALA A 658 -41.08 -9.63 -34.27
N LYS A 659 -40.70 -10.82 -34.75
CA LYS A 659 -41.07 -12.10 -34.11
C LYS A 659 -40.49 -12.24 -32.71
N GLN A 660 -39.24 -11.87 -32.50
CA GLN A 660 -38.59 -11.92 -31.19
C GLN A 660 -39.24 -10.93 -30.20
N ARG A 661 -39.50 -9.68 -30.62
CA ARG A 661 -40.23 -8.69 -29.80
C ARG A 661 -41.63 -9.18 -29.42
N LEU A 662 -42.36 -9.77 -30.36
CA LEU A 662 -43.68 -10.35 -30.11
C LEU A 662 -43.61 -11.53 -29.12
N ALA A 663 -42.60 -12.39 -29.24
CA ALA A 663 -42.38 -13.49 -28.29
C ALA A 663 -42.07 -12.97 -26.88
N THR A 664 -41.21 -11.96 -26.75
CA THR A 664 -40.91 -11.32 -25.46
C THR A 664 -42.16 -10.68 -24.85
N ALA A 665 -42.95 -9.95 -25.64
CA ALA A 665 -44.21 -9.35 -25.18
C ALA A 665 -45.20 -10.42 -24.71
N LYS A 666 -45.34 -11.52 -25.47
CA LYS A 666 -46.18 -12.66 -25.10
C LYS A 666 -45.73 -13.30 -23.78
N SER A 667 -44.43 -13.52 -23.58
CA SER A 667 -43.88 -14.05 -22.33
C SER A 667 -44.10 -13.10 -21.15
N ALA A 668 -43.94 -11.79 -21.35
CA ALA A 668 -44.19 -10.79 -20.30
C ALA A 668 -45.66 -10.77 -19.87
N VAL A 669 -46.60 -10.80 -20.82
CA VAL A 669 -48.04 -10.89 -20.53
C VAL A 669 -48.38 -12.20 -19.81
N LEU A 670 -47.77 -13.31 -20.21
CA LEU A 670 -47.99 -14.61 -19.59
C LEU A 670 -47.46 -14.66 -18.15
N ILE A 671 -46.26 -14.13 -17.89
CA ILE A 671 -45.70 -14.01 -16.54
C ILE A 671 -46.59 -13.11 -15.67
N TYR A 672 -47.02 -11.96 -16.18
CA TYR A 672 -47.90 -11.04 -15.47
C TYR A 672 -49.24 -11.70 -15.08
N ALA A 673 -49.90 -12.36 -16.04
CA ALA A 673 -51.16 -13.06 -15.82
C ALA A 673 -51.00 -14.26 -14.85
N ALA A 674 -49.92 -15.04 -14.99
CA ALA A 674 -49.62 -16.15 -14.10
C ALA A 674 -49.37 -15.69 -12.67
N LEU A 675 -48.59 -14.62 -12.48
CA LEU A 675 -48.36 -14.03 -11.16
C LEU A 675 -49.64 -13.50 -10.54
N LEU A 676 -50.50 -12.82 -11.29
CA LEU A 676 -51.80 -12.37 -10.80
C LEU A 676 -52.64 -13.56 -10.29
N GLY A 677 -52.68 -14.67 -11.04
CA GLY A 677 -53.39 -15.88 -10.65
C GLY A 677 -52.80 -16.62 -9.45
N LEU A 678 -51.46 -16.65 -9.32
CA LEU A 678 -50.74 -17.33 -8.24
C LEU A 678 -50.64 -16.50 -6.95
N SER A 679 -50.82 -15.18 -7.03
CA SER A 679 -50.64 -14.29 -5.88
C SER A 679 -51.51 -14.63 -4.65
N PRO A 680 -52.79 -15.05 -4.79
CA PRO A 680 -53.59 -15.51 -3.64
C PRO A 680 -52.98 -16.74 -2.95
N ILE A 681 -52.44 -17.68 -3.74
CA ILE A 681 -51.83 -18.92 -3.23
C ILE A 681 -50.52 -18.57 -2.49
N LEU A 682 -49.68 -17.73 -3.11
CA LEU A 682 -48.45 -17.24 -2.50
C LEU A 682 -48.72 -16.49 -1.19
N LYS A 683 -49.82 -15.73 -1.10
CA LYS A 683 -50.23 -15.07 0.15
C LYS A 683 -50.46 -16.06 1.29
N SER A 684 -51.11 -17.20 1.01
CA SER A 684 -51.38 -18.23 2.02
C SER A 684 -50.19 -19.16 2.32
N LEU A 685 -49.12 -19.11 1.52
CA LEU A 685 -48.06 -20.13 1.48
C LEU A 685 -47.44 -20.45 2.84
N THR A 686 -47.21 -19.43 3.68
CA THR A 686 -46.51 -19.62 4.95
C THR A 686 -47.37 -19.34 6.18
N GLN A 687 -48.70 -19.22 6.04
CA GLN A 687 -49.59 -18.77 7.11
C GLN A 687 -49.46 -19.57 8.43
N SER A 688 -49.11 -20.86 8.35
CA SER A 688 -48.90 -21.75 9.50
C SER A 688 -47.51 -21.65 10.17
N THR A 689 -46.60 -20.83 9.63
CA THR A 689 -45.21 -20.68 10.10
C THR A 689 -45.04 -19.33 10.80
N THR A 690 -44.18 -19.26 11.83
CA THR A 690 -43.86 -18.01 12.55
C THR A 690 -43.00 -17.07 11.70
N SER A 691 -43.14 -15.76 11.91
CA SER A 691 -42.41 -14.74 11.15
C SER A 691 -40.89 -14.86 11.32
N ASP A 692 -40.41 -15.16 12.53
CA ASP A 692 -38.98 -15.30 12.82
C ASP A 692 -38.32 -16.40 11.99
N SER A 693 -39.01 -17.53 11.81
CA SER A 693 -38.54 -18.62 10.96
C SER A 693 -38.51 -18.22 9.48
N ILE A 694 -39.46 -17.41 9.00
CA ILE A 694 -39.46 -16.88 7.63
C ILE A 694 -38.35 -15.86 7.41
N TRP A 695 -38.09 -14.98 8.38
CA TRP A 695 -36.96 -14.04 8.33
C TRP A 695 -35.62 -14.79 8.29
N ALA A 696 -35.45 -15.82 9.13
CA ALA A 696 -34.26 -16.65 9.11
C ALA A 696 -34.08 -17.40 7.78
N LEU A 697 -35.14 -18.07 7.29
CA LEU A 697 -35.11 -18.81 6.03
C LEU A 697 -34.80 -17.91 4.84
N SER A 698 -35.46 -16.75 4.74
CA SER A 698 -35.21 -15.78 3.68
C SER A 698 -33.78 -15.24 3.71
N THR A 699 -33.21 -15.01 4.89
CA THR A 699 -31.81 -14.60 5.06
C THR A 699 -30.86 -15.67 4.52
N TRP A 700 -31.06 -16.95 4.86
CA TRP A 700 -30.27 -18.05 4.33
C TRP A 700 -30.39 -18.19 2.81
N LEU A 701 -31.60 -18.05 2.27
CA LEU A 701 -31.84 -18.12 0.82
C LEU A 701 -31.18 -16.93 0.08
N LEU A 702 -31.18 -15.73 0.65
CA LEU A 702 -30.47 -14.57 0.09
C LEU A 702 -28.94 -14.73 0.19
N MET A 703 -28.42 -15.34 1.26
CA MET A 703 -27.00 -15.70 1.35
C MET A 703 -26.61 -16.75 0.30
N MET A 704 -27.44 -17.76 0.07
CA MET A 704 -27.26 -18.74 -1.01
C MET A 704 -27.26 -18.06 -2.39
N ASN A 705 -28.18 -17.11 -2.61
CA ASN A 705 -28.18 -16.31 -3.83
C ASN A 705 -26.82 -15.63 -4.06
N VAL A 706 -26.28 -14.94 -3.05
CA VAL A 706 -24.99 -14.25 -3.17
C VAL A 706 -23.82 -15.22 -3.38
N ALA A 707 -23.81 -16.35 -2.67
CA ALA A 707 -22.71 -17.31 -2.67
C ALA A 707 -22.62 -18.13 -3.97
N PHE A 708 -23.75 -18.48 -4.58
CA PHE A 708 -23.82 -19.30 -5.79
C PHE A 708 -24.03 -18.49 -7.08
N PHE A 709 -23.96 -17.16 -7.00
CA PHE A 709 -24.05 -16.30 -8.19
C PHE A 709 -22.77 -16.40 -9.04
N ASP A 710 -22.92 -16.45 -10.36
CA ASP A 710 -21.77 -16.48 -11.28
C ASP A 710 -21.20 -15.08 -11.53
N TYR A 711 -20.04 -14.80 -10.95
CA TYR A 711 -19.32 -13.54 -11.10
C TYR A 711 -18.26 -13.55 -12.22
N SER A 712 -18.16 -14.62 -13.01
CA SER A 712 -17.10 -14.76 -14.02
C SER A 712 -17.25 -13.75 -15.17
N ALA A 713 -16.11 -13.31 -15.72
CA ALA A 713 -16.00 -12.15 -16.61
C ALA A 713 -16.21 -12.44 -18.12
N GLY A 714 -16.49 -13.69 -18.51
CA GLY A 714 -16.56 -14.12 -19.91
C GLY A 714 -17.98 -14.22 -20.49
N ALA A 715 -18.12 -14.09 -21.82
CA ALA A 715 -19.36 -14.38 -22.55
C ALA A 715 -19.74 -15.89 -22.50
N ASP A 716 -18.75 -16.77 -22.28
CA ASP A 716 -18.85 -18.23 -22.44
C ASP A 716 -18.92 -19.02 -21.12
N ALA A 717 -19.63 -18.53 -20.10
CA ALA A 717 -19.81 -19.28 -18.85
C ALA A 717 -20.81 -20.46 -19.02
N GLN A 718 -20.42 -21.66 -18.59
CA GLN A 718 -21.13 -22.94 -18.79
C GLN A 718 -21.73 -23.59 -17.50
N LEU A 719 -22.05 -22.83 -16.44
CA LEU A 719 -22.70 -23.40 -15.23
C LEU A 719 -24.13 -22.84 -15.01
N PRO A 720 -25.05 -23.62 -14.43
CA PRO A 720 -26.46 -23.27 -14.43
C PRO A 720 -26.76 -22.22 -13.37
N ALA A 721 -27.03 -20.98 -13.79
CA ALA A 721 -27.55 -19.86 -12.98
C ALA A 721 -28.79 -20.19 -12.12
N SER A 722 -29.35 -21.40 -12.27
CA SER A 722 -30.53 -21.90 -11.57
C SER A 722 -30.45 -21.80 -10.04
N ILE A 723 -29.34 -22.15 -9.37
CA ILE A 723 -29.34 -22.21 -7.89
C ILE A 723 -29.51 -20.81 -7.29
N SER A 724 -28.68 -19.84 -7.70
CA SER A 724 -28.75 -18.47 -7.18
C SER A 724 -30.10 -17.81 -7.48
N THR A 725 -30.57 -17.88 -8.73
CA THR A 725 -31.86 -17.29 -9.12
C THR A 725 -33.03 -17.98 -8.41
N ASN A 726 -33.03 -19.31 -8.30
CA ASN A 726 -34.09 -20.04 -7.59
C ASN A 726 -34.10 -19.72 -6.09
N SER A 727 -32.93 -19.59 -5.45
CA SER A 727 -32.84 -19.17 -4.04
C SER A 727 -33.40 -17.76 -3.85
N ALA A 728 -33.09 -16.82 -4.73
CA ALA A 728 -33.62 -15.45 -4.67
C ALA A 728 -35.14 -15.39 -4.88
N MET A 729 -35.66 -16.16 -5.85
CA MET A 729 -37.10 -16.30 -6.10
C MET A 729 -37.83 -16.90 -4.89
N MET A 730 -37.27 -17.97 -4.29
CA MET A 730 -37.83 -18.62 -3.11
C MET A 730 -37.83 -17.67 -1.90
N ALA A 731 -36.73 -16.95 -1.66
CA ALA A 731 -36.63 -15.94 -0.61
C ALA A 731 -37.74 -14.89 -0.77
N SER A 732 -37.92 -14.43 -2.00
CA SER A 732 -38.92 -13.42 -2.33
C SER A 732 -40.35 -13.95 -2.15
N ALA A 733 -40.62 -15.21 -2.51
CA ALA A 733 -41.94 -15.82 -2.34
C ALA A 733 -42.32 -15.96 -0.86
N VAL A 734 -41.40 -16.45 -0.01
CA VAL A 734 -41.68 -16.58 1.43
C VAL A 734 -41.83 -15.21 2.10
N LEU A 735 -41.04 -14.21 1.70
CA LEU A 735 -41.20 -12.83 2.19
C LEU A 735 -42.52 -12.20 1.72
N ALA A 736 -42.86 -12.35 0.45
CA ALA A 736 -44.10 -11.82 -0.13
C ALA A 736 -45.33 -12.38 0.58
N SER A 737 -45.31 -13.66 0.98
CA SER A 737 -46.42 -14.29 1.71
C SER A 737 -46.77 -13.64 3.05
N ARG A 738 -45.89 -12.77 3.59
CA ARG A 738 -46.12 -12.00 4.83
C ARG A 738 -46.80 -10.66 4.60
N LEU A 739 -47.09 -10.29 3.36
CA LEU A 739 -47.71 -9.01 3.03
C LEU A 739 -49.25 -9.06 3.16
N PRO A 740 -49.88 -7.94 3.55
CA PRO A 740 -51.27 -7.93 4.02
C PRO A 740 -52.31 -8.21 2.92
N SER A 741 -52.01 -7.91 1.65
CA SER A 741 -52.95 -8.11 0.54
C SER A 741 -52.32 -8.78 -0.66
N THR A 742 -53.15 -9.42 -1.48
CA THR A 742 -52.74 -10.10 -2.72
C THR A 742 -52.01 -9.15 -3.67
N THR A 743 -52.41 -7.88 -3.73
CA THR A 743 -51.73 -6.84 -4.53
C THR A 743 -50.30 -6.58 -4.06
N HIS A 744 -50.04 -6.66 -2.75
CA HIS A 744 -48.70 -6.50 -2.21
C HIS A 744 -47.81 -7.71 -2.57
N VAL A 745 -48.37 -8.93 -2.45
CA VAL A 745 -47.69 -10.16 -2.85
C VAL A 745 -47.32 -10.10 -4.33
N PHE A 746 -48.29 -9.80 -5.19
CA PHE A 746 -48.10 -9.62 -6.62
C PHE A 746 -46.97 -8.64 -6.94
N SER A 747 -47.02 -7.46 -6.34
CA SER A 747 -46.05 -6.38 -6.60
C SER A 747 -44.63 -6.76 -6.20
N LEU A 748 -44.44 -7.37 -5.01
CA LEU A 748 -43.11 -7.77 -4.55
C LEU A 748 -42.56 -8.95 -5.36
N THR A 749 -43.41 -9.92 -5.72
CA THR A 749 -42.98 -11.07 -6.54
C THR A 749 -42.60 -10.63 -7.94
N LEU A 750 -43.36 -9.72 -8.57
CA LEU A 750 -42.99 -9.15 -9.87
C LEU A 750 -41.68 -8.35 -9.78
N PHE A 751 -41.53 -7.49 -8.77
CA PHE A 751 -40.30 -6.75 -8.52
C PHE A 751 -39.08 -7.66 -8.32
N SER A 752 -39.26 -8.80 -7.65
CA SER A 752 -38.22 -9.82 -7.49
C SER A 752 -37.76 -10.39 -8.83
N ILE A 753 -38.69 -10.74 -9.73
CA ILE A 753 -38.35 -11.23 -11.08
C ILE A 753 -37.57 -10.17 -11.86
N GLU A 754 -37.95 -8.89 -11.75
CA GLU A 754 -37.24 -7.80 -12.39
C GLU A 754 -35.79 -7.67 -11.85
N ILE A 755 -35.59 -7.70 -10.53
CA ILE A 755 -34.27 -7.53 -9.91
C ILE A 755 -33.36 -8.76 -10.05
N TYR A 756 -33.87 -9.97 -9.87
CA TYR A 756 -33.03 -11.18 -9.83
C TYR A 756 -33.07 -11.99 -11.12
N GLY A 757 -34.07 -11.78 -11.98
CA GLY A 757 -34.20 -12.44 -13.28
C GLY A 757 -33.71 -11.56 -14.43
N LEU A 758 -34.31 -10.38 -14.61
CA LEU A 758 -34.09 -9.55 -15.80
C LEU A 758 -32.87 -8.61 -15.66
N PHE A 759 -32.72 -7.97 -14.51
CA PHE A 759 -31.64 -7.00 -14.27
C PHE A 759 -30.21 -7.57 -14.42
N PRO A 760 -29.90 -8.82 -13.99
CA PRO A 760 -28.58 -9.42 -14.21
C PRO A 760 -28.22 -9.61 -15.69
N ILE A 761 -29.21 -9.79 -16.56
CA ILE A 761 -28.99 -9.90 -18.02
C ILE A 761 -28.60 -8.52 -18.58
N PHE A 762 -29.34 -7.47 -18.20
CA PHE A 762 -29.07 -6.11 -18.64
C PHE A 762 -27.69 -5.62 -18.20
N ARG A 763 -27.33 -5.78 -16.92
CA ARG A 763 -26.03 -5.32 -16.41
C ARG A 763 -24.84 -5.96 -17.15
N ARG A 764 -24.97 -7.24 -17.55
CA ARG A 764 -23.92 -7.97 -18.27
C ARG A 764 -23.67 -7.34 -19.64
N GLN A 765 -24.76 -6.97 -20.33
CA GLN A 765 -24.70 -6.31 -21.64
C GLN A 765 -24.18 -4.87 -21.53
N LEU A 766 -24.65 -4.11 -20.53
CA LEU A 766 -24.19 -2.74 -20.28
C LEU A 766 -22.67 -2.71 -20.02
N ARG A 767 -22.16 -3.65 -19.22
CA ARG A 767 -20.72 -3.78 -18.94
C ARG A 767 -19.90 -4.04 -20.19
N ALA A 768 -20.36 -4.95 -21.06
CA ALA A 768 -19.67 -5.30 -22.29
C ALA A 768 -19.60 -4.14 -23.30
N ARG A 769 -20.60 -3.25 -23.30
CA ARG A 769 -20.71 -2.17 -24.27
C ARG A 769 -20.19 -0.81 -23.77
N SER A 770 -20.39 -0.48 -22.50
CA SER A 770 -20.05 0.83 -21.95
C SER A 770 -19.49 0.74 -20.53
N PRO A 771 -18.16 0.90 -20.35
CA PRO A 771 -17.56 0.92 -19.01
C PRO A 771 -18.06 2.11 -18.17
N TRP A 772 -18.32 3.26 -18.81
CA TRP A 772 -18.89 4.43 -18.15
C TRP A 772 -20.32 4.21 -17.69
N GLY A 773 -21.16 3.58 -18.52
CA GLY A 773 -22.53 3.22 -18.15
C GLY A 773 -22.56 2.23 -16.98
N HIS A 774 -21.65 1.24 -16.99
CA HIS A 774 -21.48 0.29 -15.89
C HIS A 774 -21.04 0.96 -14.59
N LEU A 775 -20.10 1.91 -14.65
CA LEU A 775 -19.67 2.68 -13.49
C LEU A 775 -20.80 3.53 -12.94
N ALA A 776 -21.52 4.26 -13.80
CA ALA A 776 -22.67 5.08 -13.40
C ALA A 776 -23.74 4.22 -12.71
N LEU A 777 -24.08 3.06 -13.27
CA LEU A 777 -25.01 2.11 -12.65
C LEU A 777 -24.52 1.64 -11.27
N THR A 778 -23.23 1.35 -11.14
CA THR A 778 -22.62 0.95 -9.86
C THR A 778 -22.81 2.04 -8.80
N VAL A 779 -22.48 3.30 -9.14
CA VAL A 779 -22.63 4.43 -8.22
C VAL A 779 -24.10 4.59 -7.82
N THR A 780 -25.03 4.56 -8.77
CA THR A 780 -26.47 4.66 -8.48
C THR A 780 -26.95 3.56 -7.53
N LEU A 781 -26.59 2.30 -7.79
CA LEU A 781 -27.00 1.18 -6.94
C LEU A 781 -26.42 1.27 -5.54
N VAL A 782 -25.14 1.61 -5.40
CA VAL A 782 -24.47 1.77 -4.09
C VAL A 782 -25.11 2.90 -3.30
N THR A 783 -25.37 4.04 -3.94
CA THR A 783 -26.06 5.18 -3.31
C THR A 783 -27.47 4.80 -2.85
N CYS A 784 -28.26 4.13 -3.69
CA CYS A 784 -29.61 3.68 -3.34
C CYS A 784 -29.60 2.63 -2.22
N ALA A 785 -28.69 1.66 -2.26
CA ALA A 785 -28.58 0.59 -1.27
C ALA A 785 -28.22 1.13 0.12
N TRP A 786 -27.14 1.92 0.22
CA TRP A 786 -26.70 2.45 1.51
C TRP A 786 -27.59 3.55 2.05
N GLY A 787 -28.06 4.47 1.19
CA GLY A 787 -29.03 5.48 1.58
C GLY A 787 -30.34 4.84 2.05
N GLY A 788 -30.83 3.82 1.33
CA GLY A 788 -32.03 3.05 1.71
C GLY A 788 -31.85 2.28 3.01
N LEU A 789 -30.71 1.63 3.22
CA LEU A 789 -30.41 0.89 4.45
C LEU A 789 -30.40 1.82 5.67
N PHE A 790 -29.73 2.97 5.58
CA PHE A 790 -29.67 3.93 6.68
C PHE A 790 -31.05 4.50 7.01
N VAL A 791 -31.86 4.86 6.00
CA VAL A 791 -33.25 5.31 6.20
C VAL A 791 -34.08 4.21 6.88
N THR A 792 -33.87 2.95 6.49
CA THR A 792 -34.57 1.80 7.07
C THR A 792 -34.25 1.65 8.56
N LEU A 793 -32.97 1.74 8.93
CA LEU A 793 -32.49 1.58 10.32
C LEU A 793 -32.83 2.77 11.24
N THR A 794 -32.76 4.00 10.73
CA THR A 794 -32.80 5.23 11.56
C THR A 794 -34.15 5.93 11.60
N GLY A 795 -35.08 5.63 10.69
CA GLY A 795 -36.49 5.97 10.84
C GLY A 795 -37.01 7.24 10.16
N ASN A 796 -36.18 8.17 9.63
CA ASN A 796 -36.46 9.01 8.42
C ASN A 796 -35.57 10.27 8.27
N GLY A 797 -35.33 10.67 7.02
CA GLY A 797 -34.82 12.00 6.63
C GLY A 797 -34.03 12.02 5.32
N ARG A 798 -34.09 13.11 4.54
CA ARG A 798 -33.17 13.31 3.40
C ARG A 798 -31.70 13.34 3.87
N GLY A 799 -31.47 13.86 5.07
CA GLY A 799 -30.15 13.88 5.70
C GLY A 799 -29.60 12.48 6.02
N THR A 800 -30.43 11.55 6.51
CA THR A 800 -29.98 10.18 6.80
C THR A 800 -29.71 9.37 5.54
N PHE A 801 -30.49 9.60 4.47
CA PHE A 801 -30.19 9.05 3.14
C PHE A 801 -28.84 9.55 2.63
N MET A 802 -28.58 10.86 2.69
CA MET A 802 -27.31 11.44 2.24
C MET A 802 -26.13 10.95 3.08
N ALA A 803 -26.26 10.91 4.40
CA ALA A 803 -25.23 10.39 5.30
C ALA A 803 -24.92 8.92 5.01
N GLY A 804 -25.95 8.08 4.83
CA GLY A 804 -25.79 6.68 4.45
C GLY A 804 -25.12 6.52 3.09
N ALA A 805 -25.53 7.29 2.09
CA ALA A 805 -24.93 7.26 0.76
C ALA A 805 -23.43 7.64 0.78
N ILE A 806 -23.04 8.66 1.55
CA ILE A 806 -21.65 9.11 1.65
C ILE A 806 -20.81 8.08 2.43
N LEU A 807 -21.24 7.72 3.65
CA LEU A 807 -20.51 6.79 4.52
C LEU A 807 -20.41 5.41 3.88
N GLY A 808 -21.53 4.90 3.36
CA GLY A 808 -21.59 3.62 2.67
C GLY A 808 -20.81 3.60 1.35
N GLY A 809 -20.82 4.71 0.61
CA GLY A 809 -19.98 4.87 -0.59
C GLY A 809 -18.49 4.79 -0.27
N ILE A 810 -18.03 5.53 0.75
CA ILE A 810 -16.64 5.49 1.23
C ILE A 810 -16.29 4.07 1.70
N LEU A 811 -17.14 3.45 2.51
CA LEU A 811 -16.92 2.09 3.00
C LEU A 811 -16.82 1.09 1.85
N THR A 812 -17.68 1.18 0.84
CA THR A 812 -17.67 0.30 -0.34
C THR A 812 -16.36 0.43 -1.11
N ILE A 813 -15.90 1.67 -1.36
CA ILE A 813 -14.62 1.93 -2.05
C ILE A 813 -13.46 1.37 -1.24
N LEU A 814 -13.43 1.60 0.08
CA LEU A 814 -12.38 1.09 0.96
C LEU A 814 -12.39 -0.44 1.01
N SER A 815 -13.54 -1.08 1.18
CA SER A 815 -13.65 -2.54 1.19
C SER A 815 -13.21 -3.15 -0.12
N MET A 816 -13.68 -2.64 -1.26
CA MET A 816 -13.22 -3.10 -2.57
C MET A 816 -11.71 -2.91 -2.70
N GLY A 817 -11.17 -1.76 -2.27
CA GLY A 817 -9.75 -1.41 -2.38
C GLY A 817 -8.86 -2.30 -1.53
N ILE A 818 -9.24 -2.53 -0.27
CA ILE A 818 -8.55 -3.42 0.66
C ILE A 818 -8.59 -4.86 0.13
N CYS A 819 -9.75 -5.35 -0.34
CA CYS A 819 -9.86 -6.70 -0.90
C CYS A 819 -9.01 -6.87 -2.16
N SER A 820 -9.00 -5.87 -3.06
CA SER A 820 -8.18 -5.89 -4.28
C SER A 820 -6.69 -5.85 -3.95
N TRP A 821 -6.29 -4.99 -3.02
CA TRP A 821 -4.91 -4.93 -2.52
C TRP A 821 -4.48 -6.25 -1.87
N TRP A 822 -5.37 -6.84 -1.07
CA TRP A 822 -5.12 -8.13 -0.43
C TRP A 822 -4.97 -9.25 -1.45
N LEU A 823 -5.84 -9.32 -2.47
CA LEU A 823 -5.73 -10.30 -3.57
C LEU A 823 -4.42 -10.17 -4.35
N ILE A 824 -3.97 -8.94 -4.65
CA ILE A 824 -2.65 -8.71 -5.27
C ILE A 824 -1.53 -9.20 -4.34
N GLY A 825 -1.65 -8.92 -3.04
CA GLY A 825 -0.73 -9.44 -2.03
C GLY A 825 -0.68 -10.97 -1.99
N LEU A 826 -1.80 -11.64 -2.26
CA LEU A 826 -1.91 -13.10 -2.33
C LEU A 826 -1.41 -13.68 -3.67
N GLN A 827 -1.32 -12.89 -4.74
CA GLN A 827 -0.85 -13.34 -6.05
C GLN A 827 0.54 -13.98 -5.99
N LYS A 828 1.41 -13.50 -5.09
CA LYS A 828 2.74 -14.09 -4.88
C LYS A 828 2.70 -15.59 -4.57
N TYR A 829 1.62 -16.08 -3.93
CA TYR A 829 1.43 -17.50 -3.62
C TYR A 829 0.82 -18.32 -4.78
N LYS A 830 0.37 -17.68 -5.86
CA LYS A 830 -0.13 -18.34 -7.10
C LYS A 830 0.91 -18.40 -8.21
N ASN A 831 2.04 -17.70 -8.04
CA ASN A 831 3.13 -17.65 -9.03
C ASN A 831 3.87 -19.00 -9.15
N GLU A 832 3.72 -19.87 -8.16
CA GLU A 832 4.49 -21.10 -7.96
C GLU A 832 3.56 -22.31 -8.15
N ILE A 833 3.99 -23.29 -8.96
CA ILE A 833 3.30 -24.57 -9.15
C ILE A 833 4.27 -25.68 -8.74
N HIS A 834 3.86 -26.53 -7.80
CA HIS A 834 4.63 -27.69 -7.36
C HIS A 834 4.05 -29.03 -7.91
N GLY A 835 2.90 -29.00 -8.58
CA GLY A 835 2.28 -30.17 -9.23
C GLY A 835 0.98 -29.84 -9.99
N PRO A 836 0.38 -30.81 -10.71
CA PRO A 836 -0.83 -30.60 -11.51
C PRO A 836 -2.09 -30.29 -10.66
N TRP A 837 -2.07 -30.53 -9.35
CA TRP A 837 -3.21 -30.36 -8.44
C TRP A 837 -2.82 -29.78 -7.07
N ASP A 838 -1.97 -28.74 -7.03
CA ASP A 838 -1.53 -28.20 -5.75
C ASP A 838 -2.43 -27.08 -5.20
N PRO A 839 -2.92 -27.19 -3.95
CA PRO A 839 -3.53 -26.07 -3.24
C PRO A 839 -2.47 -25.05 -2.82
N ALA A 840 -2.77 -23.76 -2.96
CA ALA A 840 -1.91 -22.70 -2.45
C ALA A 840 -1.72 -22.88 -0.93
N ARG A 841 -0.48 -23.12 -0.47
CA ARG A 841 -0.17 -23.18 0.96
C ARG A 841 0.20 -21.77 1.44
N PRO A 842 -0.68 -21.06 2.16
CA PRO A 842 -0.24 -19.87 2.87
C PRO A 842 0.80 -20.30 3.90
N ILE A 843 2.05 -19.86 3.72
CA ILE A 843 3.09 -20.01 4.74
C ILE A 843 2.71 -19.07 5.90
N ILE A 844 1.88 -19.55 6.82
CA ILE A 844 1.70 -18.92 8.13
C ILE A 844 2.94 -19.29 8.92
N ARG A 845 4.00 -18.47 8.83
CA ARG A 845 5.20 -18.62 9.67
C ARG A 845 4.75 -18.52 11.13
N ARG A 846 4.61 -19.67 11.81
CA ARG A 846 4.11 -19.68 13.18
C ARG A 846 5.21 -19.34 14.19
N HIS A 847 6.47 -19.68 13.98
CA HIS A 847 7.55 -19.32 14.90
C HIS A 847 8.80 -18.83 14.15
N TRP A 848 9.51 -17.89 14.77
CA TRP A 848 10.81 -17.37 14.36
C TRP A 848 11.83 -17.95 15.35
N ASP A 849 12.17 -19.22 15.19
CA ASP A 849 13.34 -19.84 15.82
C ASP A 849 14.38 -20.13 14.73
#